data_AF-A0A0R3T374-F1
#
_entry.id   AF-A0A0R3T374-F1
#
_cell.length_a   1.000
_cell.length_b   1.000
_cell.length_c   1.000
_cell.angle_alpha   90.00
_cell.angle_beta   90.00
_cell.angle_gamma   90.00
#
_symmetry.space_group_name_H-M   'P 1'
#
loop_
_entity.id
_entity.type
_entity.pdbx_description
1 polymer ?
#
loop_
_entity_poly.entity_id
_entity_poly.type
_entity_poly.pdbx_seq_one_letter_code
_entity_poly.pdbx_strand_id
1 'polypeptide(L)'
;MENLVRLAHLSEDDLLSLPERVVENLAIAFDSVVHEANEAKKQMEQTTIEQETKLKTASEKYSRLQSEFELADTKLKNLREALIKEENKSHELSVDRDKLAQKLNDSQSVTNELELVIHRLENDKESLNELLSKKNEEYMRISKEMNEMQAEIGSIRTMKSDIITQMEEIKTEKNILALREKRLEETSASIKQQNVWYEEELHKANDKLLTIRSEYTENFLNLESELASKRKELEYSKDAVSKLENVVKKLSESNEDHIDKLKLRTEELTALEQMHAGELDAQRRLTELYKEKSSDFETKCDELQKAVSELQLLLQQGHDHVVVLQSEKKSIIEAFNEEKESLVAANISMASELKSAKEIVDKFRVNGLSQEELLQINPTIASTLASIKSGRSLIDIYAEYLQVVEERDRLKVDKNLLDAHIRELVEQLEEKAPILRSQQETFKKSTERVAELERQLEALQQGAKEKEECLDYQSRRAGYFQRQYLRLKENCKDLSIQVKTLLYELETARGTVISSMPMDEGNVSILPDSSTDDIDSRDLLKICSAAASVIDKNLVTFKSISDLQTQNARLLLVARDLASQLEAHESSKESLDNHVSEITAKVDVLSGEVEVARLSASEARSETKLACRQRDLYKNLLLRHAIPLPDLSHSDETVLSVQDYEEETREKSIVSTNYGRSLLVFSIIIYSQMKIYLYQMAGVLIIIINYFKWQAF
;
A
#
# COMPACT_ATOMS: atom_id res chain seq x y z
N MET A 1 213.36 -1.80 -4.49
CA MET A 1 214.43 -2.73 -4.94
C MET A 1 213.87 -4.05 -5.47
N GLU A 2 213.09 -4.84 -4.70
CA GLU A 2 212.43 -6.07 -5.23
C GLU A 2 211.54 -5.82 -6.47
N ASN A 3 210.85 -4.67 -6.51
CA ASN A 3 209.99 -4.30 -7.64
C ASN A 3 210.79 -3.93 -8.91
N LEU A 4 212.05 -3.51 -8.78
CA LEU A 4 212.93 -3.22 -9.91
C LEU A 4 213.47 -4.51 -10.55
N VAL A 5 213.76 -5.54 -9.75
CA VAL A 5 214.26 -6.83 -10.22
C VAL A 5 213.17 -7.62 -10.99
N ARG A 6 211.91 -7.53 -10.56
CA ARG A 6 210.79 -8.24 -11.23
C ARG A 6 210.31 -7.61 -12.54
N LEU A 7 210.43 -6.29 -12.69
CA LEU A 7 209.88 -5.57 -13.85
C LEU A 7 210.94 -5.07 -14.85
N ALA A 8 212.23 -4.96 -14.48
CA ALA A 8 213.26 -4.36 -15.35
C ALA A 8 214.43 -5.27 -15.80
N HIS A 9 214.56 -6.52 -15.30
CA HIS A 9 215.58 -7.50 -15.75
C HIS A 9 217.06 -7.02 -15.74
N LEU A 10 217.51 -6.24 -14.73
CA LEU A 10 218.94 -5.90 -14.57
C LEU A 10 219.64 -6.83 -13.57
N SER A 11 220.91 -7.20 -13.86
CA SER A 11 221.73 -8.09 -13.04
C SER A 11 222.41 -7.36 -11.87
N GLU A 12 222.67 -8.07 -10.77
CA GLU A 12 223.09 -7.51 -9.47
C GLU A 12 224.47 -6.80 -9.52
N ASP A 13 225.34 -7.21 -10.45
CA ASP A 13 226.65 -6.57 -10.71
C ASP A 13 226.52 -5.23 -11.46
N ASP A 14 225.47 -5.04 -12.28
CA ASP A 14 225.24 -3.79 -13.02
C ASP A 14 224.60 -2.71 -12.12
N LEU A 15 223.83 -3.11 -11.10
CA LEU A 15 223.23 -2.20 -10.13
C LEU A 15 224.27 -1.57 -9.18
N LEU A 16 225.40 -2.25 -8.93
CA LEU A 16 226.52 -1.73 -8.14
C LEU A 16 227.40 -0.74 -8.92
N SER A 17 227.26 -0.69 -10.25
CA SER A 17 227.97 0.26 -11.13
C SER A 17 227.24 1.61 -11.28
N LEU A 18 225.97 1.67 -10.89
CA LEU A 18 225.13 2.85 -11.00
C LEU A 18 225.16 3.67 -9.70
N PRO A 19 225.34 4.99 -9.77
CA PRO A 19 225.28 5.85 -8.59
C PRO A 19 223.94 5.69 -7.87
N GLU A 20 223.98 5.50 -6.55
CA GLU A 20 222.85 5.20 -5.65
C GLU A 20 221.61 6.09 -5.88
N ARG A 21 221.82 7.35 -6.29
CA ARG A 21 220.75 8.31 -6.66
C ARG A 21 219.87 7.87 -7.84
N VAL A 22 220.40 7.11 -8.79
CA VAL A 22 219.65 6.72 -10.00
C VAL A 22 218.69 5.56 -9.70
N VAL A 23 219.11 4.64 -8.83
CA VAL A 23 218.30 3.49 -8.40
C VAL A 23 217.11 3.96 -7.56
N GLU A 24 217.31 4.96 -6.70
CA GLU A 24 216.25 5.54 -5.86
C GLU A 24 215.19 6.27 -6.71
N ASN A 25 215.62 7.05 -7.70
CA ASN A 25 214.71 7.73 -8.62
C ASN A 25 213.85 6.76 -9.45
N LEU A 26 214.43 5.64 -9.89
CA LEU A 26 213.70 4.61 -10.62
C LEU A 26 212.69 3.87 -9.75
N ALA A 27 212.98 3.66 -8.47
CA ALA A 27 212.04 3.06 -7.52
C ALA A 27 210.84 3.98 -7.27
N ILE A 28 211.09 5.28 -7.07
CA ILE A 28 210.02 6.27 -6.85
C ILE A 28 209.12 6.41 -8.07
N ALA A 29 209.68 6.43 -9.29
CA ALA A 29 208.90 6.48 -10.51
C ALA A 29 207.98 5.26 -10.69
N PHE A 30 208.48 4.05 -10.39
CA PHE A 30 207.66 2.84 -10.49
C PHE A 30 206.55 2.79 -9.44
N ASP A 31 206.83 3.15 -8.20
CA ASP A 31 205.81 3.18 -7.15
C ASP A 31 204.73 4.25 -7.45
N SER A 32 205.11 5.38 -8.05
CA SER A 32 204.17 6.41 -8.54
C SER A 32 203.21 5.88 -9.62
N VAL A 33 203.74 5.18 -10.63
CA VAL A 33 202.92 4.63 -11.73
C VAL A 33 201.98 3.54 -11.22
N VAL A 34 202.42 2.71 -10.28
CA VAL A 34 201.57 1.68 -9.68
C VAL A 34 200.47 2.30 -8.81
N HIS A 35 200.74 3.42 -8.15
CA HIS A 35 199.72 4.15 -7.40
C HIS A 35 198.65 4.73 -8.32
N GLU A 36 199.05 5.44 -9.38
CA GLU A 36 198.14 5.99 -10.40
C GLU A 36 197.28 4.91 -11.05
N ALA A 37 197.87 3.75 -11.38
CA ALA A 37 197.13 2.64 -11.97
C ALA A 37 196.04 2.07 -11.02
N ASN A 38 196.35 1.96 -9.73
CA ASN A 38 195.37 1.50 -8.73
C ASN A 38 194.28 2.53 -8.46
N GLU A 39 194.62 3.82 -8.48
CA GLU A 39 193.66 4.90 -8.29
C GLU A 39 192.69 5.01 -9.47
N ALA A 40 193.19 4.90 -10.71
CA ALA A 40 192.38 4.84 -11.92
C ALA A 40 191.42 3.64 -11.92
N LYS A 41 191.88 2.47 -11.46
CA LYS A 41 191.03 1.27 -11.35
C LYS A 41 189.89 1.47 -10.36
N LYS A 42 190.15 2.07 -9.19
CA LYS A 42 189.10 2.39 -8.21
C LYS A 42 188.09 3.39 -8.77
N GLN A 43 188.53 4.42 -9.48
CA GLN A 43 187.62 5.36 -10.13
C GLN A 43 186.75 4.70 -11.20
N MET A 44 187.31 3.76 -11.98
CA MET A 44 186.53 2.99 -12.96
C MET A 44 185.48 2.12 -12.27
N GLU A 45 185.85 1.37 -11.22
CA GLU A 45 184.89 0.56 -10.46
C GLU A 45 183.79 1.43 -9.83
N GLN A 46 184.15 2.58 -9.25
CA GLN A 46 183.18 3.49 -8.65
C GLN A 46 182.20 4.09 -9.69
N THR A 47 182.70 4.51 -10.85
CA THR A 47 181.84 5.02 -11.93
C THR A 47 180.94 3.94 -12.53
N THR A 48 181.42 2.70 -12.65
CA THR A 48 180.57 1.58 -13.10
C THR A 48 179.43 1.30 -12.13
N ILE A 49 179.70 1.27 -10.82
CA ILE A 49 178.67 1.10 -9.79
C ILE A 49 177.67 2.26 -9.81
N GLU A 50 178.14 3.50 -9.98
CA GLU A 50 177.25 4.67 -10.12
C GLU A 50 176.37 4.60 -11.37
N GLN A 51 176.89 4.10 -12.50
CA GLN A 51 176.10 3.91 -13.72
C GLN A 51 175.08 2.78 -13.56
N GLU A 52 175.47 1.65 -12.95
CA GLU A 52 174.56 0.53 -12.69
C GLU A 52 173.42 0.92 -11.74
N THR A 53 173.71 1.69 -10.69
CA THR A 53 172.68 2.20 -9.77
C THR A 53 171.74 3.20 -10.45
N LYS A 54 172.26 4.10 -11.31
CA LYS A 54 171.43 4.99 -12.15
C LYS A 54 170.57 4.20 -13.14
N LEU A 55 171.09 3.16 -13.76
CA LEU A 55 170.35 2.32 -14.70
C LEU A 55 169.23 1.55 -13.98
N LYS A 56 169.50 0.96 -12.82
CA LYS A 56 168.49 0.27 -12.00
C LYS A 56 167.39 1.21 -11.55
N THR A 57 167.74 2.38 -11.01
CA THR A 57 166.74 3.37 -10.58
C THR A 57 165.92 3.93 -11.75
N ALA A 58 166.50 4.11 -12.94
CA ALA A 58 165.77 4.49 -14.14
C ALA A 58 164.85 3.37 -14.64
N SER A 59 165.31 2.11 -14.65
CA SER A 59 164.52 0.94 -15.02
C SER A 59 163.32 0.73 -14.08
N GLU A 60 163.52 0.91 -12.78
CA GLU A 60 162.43 0.85 -11.79
C GLU A 60 161.39 1.96 -12.03
N LYS A 61 161.84 3.18 -12.32
CA LYS A 61 160.93 4.30 -12.66
C LYS A 61 160.15 4.01 -13.94
N TYR A 62 160.80 3.48 -14.97
CA TYR A 62 160.14 3.12 -16.22
C TYR A 62 159.07 2.03 -15.98
N SER A 63 159.41 0.98 -15.24
CA SER A 63 158.47 -0.09 -14.91
C SER A 63 157.27 0.41 -14.09
N ARG A 64 157.51 1.31 -13.11
CA ARG A 64 156.42 1.96 -12.35
C ARG A 64 155.53 2.80 -13.25
N LEU A 65 156.11 3.64 -14.09
CA LEU A 65 155.36 4.53 -14.99
C LEU A 65 154.57 3.74 -16.04
N GLN A 66 155.14 2.62 -16.53
CA GLN A 66 154.44 1.70 -17.43
C GLN A 66 153.24 1.04 -16.75
N SER A 67 153.40 0.55 -15.52
CA SER A 67 152.30 -0.01 -14.72
C SER A 67 151.21 1.04 -14.45
N GLU A 68 151.59 2.27 -14.11
CA GLU A 68 150.64 3.39 -13.93
C GLU A 68 149.90 3.73 -15.23
N PHE A 69 150.57 3.70 -16.37
CA PHE A 69 149.95 3.93 -17.67
C PHE A 69 148.96 2.82 -18.04
N GLU A 70 149.32 1.55 -17.83
CA GLU A 70 148.42 0.41 -18.07
C GLU A 70 147.18 0.46 -17.16
N LEU A 71 147.36 0.85 -15.89
CA LEU A 71 146.25 1.09 -14.96
C LEU A 71 145.37 2.28 -15.38
N ALA A 72 145.95 3.34 -15.93
CA ALA A 72 145.20 4.49 -16.44
C ALA A 72 144.42 4.15 -17.72
N ASP A 73 145.02 3.39 -18.65
CA ASP A 73 144.38 2.96 -19.89
C ASP A 73 143.21 2.00 -19.63
N THR A 74 143.39 1.04 -18.72
CA THR A 74 142.30 0.15 -18.29
C THR A 74 141.16 0.93 -17.63
N LYS A 75 141.46 1.91 -16.77
CA LYS A 75 140.43 2.80 -16.19
C LYS A 75 139.72 3.63 -17.26
N LEU A 76 140.43 4.18 -18.24
CA LEU A 76 139.84 4.95 -19.34
C LEU A 76 138.92 4.08 -20.21
N LYS A 77 139.31 2.84 -20.50
CA LYS A 77 138.46 1.88 -21.22
C LYS A 77 137.18 1.57 -20.44
N ASN A 78 137.30 1.27 -19.15
CA ASN A 78 136.14 1.02 -18.29
C ASN A 78 135.19 2.23 -18.20
N LEU A 79 135.74 3.44 -18.09
CA LEU A 79 134.94 4.68 -18.07
C LEU A 79 134.24 4.94 -19.41
N ARG A 80 134.90 4.67 -20.55
CA ARG A 80 134.27 4.78 -21.87
C ARG A 80 133.14 3.78 -22.04
N GLU A 81 133.33 2.53 -21.62
CA GLU A 81 132.27 1.52 -21.66
C GLU A 81 131.09 1.88 -20.76
N ALA A 82 131.36 2.43 -19.56
CA ALA A 82 130.31 2.92 -18.67
C ALA A 82 129.55 4.11 -19.27
N LEU A 83 130.26 5.05 -19.92
CA LEU A 83 129.65 6.19 -20.59
C LEU A 83 128.72 5.73 -21.74
N ILE A 84 129.18 4.82 -22.61
CA ILE A 84 128.37 4.28 -23.71
C ILE A 84 127.11 3.58 -23.18
N LYS A 85 127.24 2.82 -22.09
CA LYS A 85 126.08 2.17 -21.45
C LYS A 85 125.06 3.19 -20.94
N GLU A 86 125.53 4.26 -20.30
CA GLU A 86 124.63 5.29 -19.78
C GLU A 86 124.01 6.15 -20.90
N GLU A 87 124.75 6.44 -21.97
CA GLU A 87 124.23 7.10 -23.18
C GLU A 87 123.13 6.27 -23.84
N ASN A 88 123.35 4.96 -24.03
CA ASN A 88 122.34 4.05 -24.57
C ASN A 88 121.09 4.00 -23.67
N LYS A 89 121.27 3.93 -22.36
CA LYS A 89 120.16 3.94 -21.40
C LYS A 89 119.40 5.27 -21.41
N SER A 90 120.10 6.39 -21.54
CA SER A 90 119.48 7.72 -21.69
C SER A 90 118.68 7.80 -23.00
N HIS A 91 119.20 7.23 -24.08
CA HIS A 91 118.50 7.16 -25.35
C HIS A 91 117.24 6.29 -25.27
N GLU A 92 117.31 5.10 -24.68
CA GLU A 92 116.15 4.22 -24.44
C GLU A 92 115.07 4.93 -23.61
N LEU A 93 115.46 5.58 -22.52
CA LEU A 93 114.55 6.36 -21.67
C LEU A 93 113.94 7.55 -22.42
N SER A 94 114.69 8.22 -23.31
CA SER A 94 114.16 9.29 -24.15
C SER A 94 113.11 8.76 -25.12
N VAL A 95 113.38 7.64 -25.77
CA VAL A 95 112.43 6.99 -26.70
C VAL A 95 111.16 6.58 -25.96
N ASP A 96 111.28 6.02 -24.76
CA ASP A 96 110.11 5.61 -23.98
C ASP A 96 109.32 6.81 -23.43
N ARG A 97 110.00 7.90 -23.04
CA ARG A 97 109.36 9.18 -22.73
C ARG A 97 108.54 9.69 -23.91
N ASP A 98 109.09 9.65 -25.11
CA ASP A 98 108.41 10.14 -26.31
C ASP A 98 107.20 9.27 -26.67
N LYS A 99 107.31 7.94 -26.53
CA LYS A 99 106.15 7.02 -26.67
C LYS A 99 105.06 7.30 -25.63
N LEU A 100 105.43 7.55 -24.36
CA LEU A 100 104.47 7.87 -23.30
C LEU A 100 103.80 9.22 -23.55
N ALA A 101 104.55 10.22 -24.02
CA ALA A 101 104.01 11.52 -24.40
C ALA A 101 103.01 11.39 -25.56
N GLN A 102 103.30 10.56 -26.56
CA GLN A 102 102.36 10.26 -27.65
C GLN A 102 101.08 9.60 -27.12
N LYS A 103 101.20 8.54 -26.30
CA LYS A 103 100.03 7.88 -25.71
C LYS A 103 99.18 8.81 -24.85
N LEU A 104 99.83 9.72 -24.11
CA LEU A 104 99.12 10.72 -23.31
C LEU A 104 98.35 11.68 -24.21
N ASN A 105 98.96 12.13 -25.31
CA ASN A 105 98.31 13.02 -26.26
C ASN A 105 97.13 12.33 -26.98
N ASP A 106 97.30 11.08 -27.40
CA ASP A 106 96.23 10.26 -27.98
C ASP A 106 95.08 10.10 -26.98
N SER A 107 95.39 9.77 -25.72
CA SER A 107 94.38 9.66 -24.66
C SER A 107 93.65 10.98 -24.42
N GLN A 108 94.37 12.10 -24.38
CA GLN A 108 93.79 13.43 -24.23
C GLN A 108 92.84 13.77 -25.39
N SER A 109 93.22 13.41 -26.63
CA SER A 109 92.35 13.61 -27.80
C SER A 109 91.06 12.80 -27.70
N VAL A 110 91.14 11.54 -27.26
CA VAL A 110 89.98 10.69 -27.03
C VAL A 110 89.11 11.24 -25.89
N THR A 111 89.69 11.72 -24.80
CA THR A 111 88.94 12.35 -23.71
C THR A 111 88.18 13.58 -24.20
N ASN A 112 88.83 14.46 -24.97
CA ASN A 112 88.18 15.64 -25.53
C ASN A 112 87.04 15.27 -26.50
N GLU A 113 87.21 14.22 -27.31
CA GLU A 113 86.16 13.71 -28.19
C GLU A 113 84.96 13.17 -27.40
N LEU A 114 85.21 12.41 -26.32
CA LEU A 114 84.17 11.89 -25.44
C LEU A 114 83.42 13.02 -24.74
N GLU A 115 84.10 14.06 -24.26
CA GLU A 115 83.47 15.25 -23.66
C GLU A 115 82.55 15.97 -24.67
N LEU A 116 82.98 16.11 -25.92
CA LEU A 116 82.15 16.70 -26.99
C LEU A 116 80.92 15.85 -27.31
N VAL A 117 81.02 14.52 -27.21
CA VAL A 117 79.87 13.62 -27.38
C VAL A 117 78.92 13.73 -26.19
N ILE A 118 79.44 13.77 -24.96
CA ILE A 118 78.64 13.96 -23.75
C ILE A 118 77.84 15.26 -23.84
N HIS A 119 78.47 16.38 -24.17
CA HIS A 119 77.77 17.66 -24.31
C HIS A 119 76.71 17.65 -25.41
N ARG A 120 76.96 16.96 -26.53
CA ARG A 120 75.93 16.79 -27.57
C ARG A 120 74.73 15.99 -27.05
N LEU A 121 74.97 14.88 -26.36
CA LEU A 121 73.92 14.06 -25.78
C LEU A 121 73.14 14.78 -24.67
N GLU A 122 73.81 15.62 -23.89
CA GLU A 122 73.17 16.48 -22.87
C GLU A 122 72.25 17.51 -23.53
N ASN A 123 72.71 18.20 -24.58
CA ASN A 123 71.89 19.15 -25.34
C ASN A 123 70.70 18.45 -26.01
N ASP A 124 70.91 17.27 -26.61
CA ASP A 124 69.84 16.49 -27.23
C ASP A 124 68.81 16.06 -26.17
N LYS A 125 69.26 15.59 -25.00
CA LYS A 125 68.40 15.25 -23.86
C LYS A 125 67.59 16.45 -23.39
N GLU A 126 68.20 17.63 -23.25
CA GLU A 126 67.52 18.85 -22.83
C GLU A 126 66.45 19.27 -23.85
N SER A 127 66.78 19.24 -25.14
CA SER A 127 65.83 19.54 -26.23
C SER A 127 64.65 18.54 -26.29
N LEU A 128 64.92 17.25 -26.09
CA LEU A 128 63.90 16.21 -26.01
C LEU A 128 63.01 16.42 -24.78
N ASN A 129 63.57 16.83 -23.65
CA ASN A 129 62.82 17.07 -22.43
C ASN A 129 61.93 18.32 -22.56
N GLU A 130 62.40 19.38 -23.21
CA GLU A 130 61.55 20.53 -23.56
C GLU A 130 60.40 20.14 -24.49
N LEU A 131 60.68 19.32 -25.51
CA LEU A 131 59.66 18.83 -26.42
C LEU A 131 58.62 17.96 -25.68
N LEU A 132 59.09 17.10 -24.78
CA LEU A 132 58.23 16.27 -23.93
C LEU A 132 57.35 17.13 -23.03
N SER A 133 57.91 18.17 -22.40
CA SER A 133 57.15 19.12 -21.57
C SER A 133 56.05 19.81 -22.38
N LYS A 134 56.38 20.34 -23.56
CA LYS A 134 55.40 20.97 -24.47
C LYS A 134 54.30 19.99 -24.88
N LYS A 135 54.66 18.76 -25.21
CA LYS A 135 53.68 17.71 -25.56
C LYS A 135 52.79 17.32 -24.39
N ASN A 136 53.35 17.29 -23.18
CA ASN A 136 52.58 17.03 -21.97
C ASN A 136 51.61 18.17 -21.66
N GLU A 137 52.02 19.43 -21.83
CA GLU A 137 51.12 20.59 -21.70
C GLU A 137 49.98 20.57 -22.72
N GLU A 138 50.27 20.25 -23.98
CA GLU A 138 49.26 20.06 -25.03
C GLU A 138 48.29 18.93 -24.68
N TYR A 139 48.80 17.80 -24.20
CA TYR A 139 47.98 16.68 -23.74
C TYR A 139 47.07 17.08 -22.58
N MET A 140 47.58 17.81 -21.58
CA MET A 140 46.78 18.27 -20.45
C MET A 140 45.71 19.27 -20.89
N ARG A 141 46.01 20.17 -21.85
CA ARG A 141 45.02 21.08 -22.44
C ARG A 141 43.91 20.31 -23.16
N ILE A 142 44.27 19.39 -24.06
CA ILE A 142 43.29 18.58 -24.81
C ILE A 142 42.47 17.69 -23.86
N SER A 143 43.11 17.10 -22.84
CA SER A 143 42.42 16.31 -21.81
C SER A 143 41.41 17.15 -21.03
N LYS A 144 41.76 18.40 -20.69
CA LYS A 144 40.84 19.34 -20.04
C LYS A 144 39.66 19.69 -20.95
N GLU A 145 39.92 20.06 -22.21
CA GLU A 145 38.87 20.35 -23.20
C GLU A 145 37.95 19.13 -23.40
N MET A 146 38.51 17.92 -23.46
CA MET A 146 37.73 16.68 -23.56
C MET A 146 36.83 16.47 -22.33
N ASN A 147 37.34 16.71 -21.13
CA ASN A 147 36.56 16.61 -19.90
C ASN A 147 35.45 17.67 -19.82
N GLU A 148 35.72 18.91 -20.25
CA GLU A 148 34.72 19.98 -20.35
C GLU A 148 33.62 19.62 -21.34
N MET A 149 33.97 19.16 -22.55
CA MET A 149 33.00 18.69 -23.54
C MET A 149 32.19 17.49 -23.03
N GLN A 150 32.82 16.57 -22.29
CA GLN A 150 32.12 15.43 -21.70
C GLN A 150 31.15 15.85 -20.59
N ALA A 151 31.51 16.85 -19.78
CA ALA A 151 30.64 17.44 -18.77
C ALA A 151 29.45 18.18 -19.41
N GLU A 152 29.67 18.95 -20.47
CA GLU A 152 28.61 19.61 -21.25
C GLU A 152 27.67 18.60 -21.88
N ILE A 153 28.20 17.54 -22.50
CA ILE A 153 27.39 16.43 -23.04
C ILE A 153 26.57 15.76 -21.92
N GLY A 154 27.15 15.58 -20.73
CA GLY A 154 26.44 15.07 -19.56
C GLY A 154 25.26 15.97 -19.16
N SER A 155 25.51 17.27 -19.05
CA SER A 155 24.50 18.29 -18.72
C SER A 155 23.39 18.38 -19.77
N ILE A 156 23.73 18.32 -21.05
CA ILE A 156 22.74 18.29 -22.15
C ILE A 156 21.92 17.00 -22.09
N ARG A 157 22.52 15.85 -21.75
CA ARG A 157 21.80 14.58 -21.59
C ARG A 157 20.82 14.64 -20.43
N THR A 158 21.18 15.22 -19.29
CA THR A 158 20.26 15.40 -18.16
C THR A 158 19.11 16.34 -18.53
N MET A 159 19.41 17.50 -19.11
CA MET A 159 18.35 18.43 -19.59
C MET A 159 17.44 17.77 -20.63
N LYS A 160 17.99 16.98 -21.56
CA LYS A 160 17.20 16.24 -22.54
C LYS A 160 16.28 15.22 -21.85
N SER A 161 16.79 14.49 -20.85
CA SER A 161 15.99 13.56 -20.06
C SER A 161 14.83 14.28 -19.37
N ASP A 162 15.10 15.41 -18.72
CA ASP A 162 14.10 16.22 -18.01
C ASP A 162 13.03 16.78 -18.97
N ILE A 163 13.43 17.23 -20.15
CA ILE A 163 12.48 17.69 -21.18
C ILE A 163 11.62 16.53 -21.69
N ILE A 164 12.17 15.33 -21.85
CA ILE A 164 11.40 14.15 -22.26
C ILE A 164 10.38 13.76 -21.18
N THR A 165 10.76 13.75 -19.90
CA THR A 165 9.81 13.44 -18.82
C THR A 165 8.70 14.48 -18.74
N GLN A 166 9.02 15.78 -18.82
CA GLN A 166 8.01 16.83 -18.88
C GLN A 166 7.09 16.71 -20.10
N MET A 167 7.64 16.33 -21.27
CA MET A 167 6.85 16.09 -22.47
C MET A 167 5.88 14.91 -22.28
N GLU A 168 6.32 13.82 -21.64
CA GLU A 168 5.49 12.67 -21.32
C GLU A 168 4.40 13.04 -20.30
N GLU A 169 4.73 13.79 -19.25
CA GLU A 169 3.76 14.32 -18.28
C GLU A 169 2.68 15.15 -18.97
N ILE A 170 3.06 16.16 -19.77
CA ILE A 170 2.11 16.99 -20.53
C ILE A 170 1.25 16.12 -21.47
N LYS A 171 1.83 15.09 -22.10
CA LYS A 171 1.08 14.17 -22.96
C LYS A 171 0.05 13.36 -22.16
N THR A 172 0.38 12.89 -20.96
CA THR A 172 -0.57 12.21 -20.08
C THR A 172 -1.68 13.14 -19.59
N GLU A 173 -1.34 14.37 -19.18
CA GLU A 173 -2.31 15.40 -18.78
C GLU A 173 -3.27 15.75 -19.92
N LYS A 174 -2.74 15.93 -21.14
CA LYS A 174 -3.55 16.14 -22.35
C LYS A 174 -4.54 15.01 -22.57
N ASN A 175 -4.12 13.75 -22.40
CA ASN A 175 -5.00 12.60 -22.55
C ASN A 175 -6.10 12.57 -21.48
N ILE A 176 -5.76 12.89 -20.22
CA ILE A 176 -6.73 12.99 -19.12
C ILE A 176 -7.74 14.11 -19.39
N LEU A 177 -7.29 15.26 -19.85
CA LEU A 177 -8.16 16.38 -20.24
C LEU A 177 -9.08 16.00 -21.41
N ALA A 178 -8.57 15.31 -22.44
CA ALA A 178 -9.39 14.84 -23.55
C ALA A 178 -10.47 13.83 -23.10
N LEU A 179 -10.15 12.92 -22.17
CA LEU A 179 -11.13 12.00 -21.59
C LEU A 179 -12.19 12.76 -20.76
N ARG A 180 -11.76 13.78 -20.01
CA ARG A 180 -12.68 14.63 -19.24
C ARG A 180 -13.58 15.46 -20.14
N GLU A 181 -13.05 16.01 -21.21
CA GLU A 181 -13.80 16.74 -22.24
C GLU A 181 -14.85 15.84 -22.87
N LYS A 182 -14.46 14.64 -23.33
CA LYS A 182 -15.40 13.66 -23.89
C LYS A 182 -16.52 13.29 -22.90
N ARG A 183 -16.20 13.08 -21.62
CA ARG A 183 -17.21 12.84 -20.58
C ARG A 183 -18.16 14.04 -20.42
N LEU A 184 -17.63 15.26 -20.42
CA LEU A 184 -18.45 16.48 -20.34
C LEU A 184 -19.36 16.62 -21.57
N GLU A 185 -18.86 16.36 -22.77
CA GLU A 185 -19.65 16.33 -24.00
C GLU A 185 -20.77 15.30 -23.94
N GLU A 186 -20.49 14.07 -23.50
CA GLU A 186 -21.48 13.01 -23.32
C GLU A 186 -22.58 13.41 -22.31
N THR A 187 -22.18 13.98 -21.15
CA THR A 187 -23.16 14.47 -20.16
C THR A 187 -23.96 15.66 -20.68
N SER A 188 -23.34 16.58 -21.41
CA SER A 188 -24.01 17.72 -22.04
C SER A 188 -25.03 17.26 -23.08
N ALA A 189 -24.65 16.29 -23.92
CA ALA A 189 -25.54 15.69 -24.91
C ALA A 189 -26.73 14.98 -24.24
N SER A 190 -26.48 14.21 -23.17
CA SER A 190 -27.54 13.55 -22.40
C SER A 190 -28.50 14.56 -21.75
N ILE A 191 -27.99 15.66 -21.17
CA ILE A 191 -28.83 16.71 -20.59
C ILE A 191 -29.65 17.41 -21.68
N LYS A 192 -29.05 17.72 -22.83
CA LYS A 192 -29.78 18.29 -23.97
C LYS A 192 -30.90 17.36 -24.43
N GLN A 193 -30.63 16.06 -24.53
CA GLN A 193 -31.65 15.07 -24.91
C GLN A 193 -32.78 14.99 -23.87
N GLN A 194 -32.45 15.03 -22.58
CA GLN A 194 -33.46 15.08 -21.51
C GLN A 194 -34.30 16.36 -21.57
N ASN A 195 -33.70 17.52 -21.81
CA ASN A 195 -34.43 18.77 -21.96
C ASN A 195 -35.40 18.73 -23.14
N VAL A 196 -34.97 18.23 -24.30
CA VAL A 196 -35.86 18.05 -25.47
C VAL A 196 -37.02 17.12 -25.11
N TRP A 197 -36.76 16.02 -24.42
CA TRP A 197 -37.82 15.10 -23.98
C TRP A 197 -38.82 15.76 -23.01
N TYR A 198 -38.33 16.54 -22.04
CA TYR A 198 -39.20 17.30 -21.12
C TYR A 198 -40.00 18.38 -21.85
N GLU A 199 -39.41 19.07 -22.82
CA GLU A 199 -40.11 20.04 -23.67
C GLU A 199 -41.21 19.38 -24.50
N GLU A 200 -40.93 18.21 -25.09
CA GLU A 200 -41.94 17.41 -25.82
C GLU A 200 -43.08 16.95 -24.91
N GLU A 201 -42.77 16.46 -23.71
CA GLU A 201 -43.80 16.00 -22.77
C GLU A 201 -44.63 17.17 -22.22
N LEU A 202 -44.00 18.31 -21.98
CA LEU A 202 -44.68 19.56 -21.65
C LEU A 202 -45.60 19.99 -22.79
N HIS A 203 -45.14 19.91 -24.04
CA HIS A 203 -45.95 20.23 -25.21
C HIS A 203 -47.17 19.31 -25.32
N LYS A 204 -46.97 17.99 -25.17
CA LYS A 204 -48.07 17.01 -25.15
C LYS A 204 -49.06 17.29 -24.03
N ALA A 205 -48.58 17.64 -22.83
CA ALA A 205 -49.45 17.99 -21.72
C ALA A 205 -50.24 19.28 -21.98
N ASN A 206 -49.59 20.29 -22.57
CA ASN A 206 -50.22 21.54 -22.97
C ASN A 206 -51.26 21.33 -24.07
N ASP A 207 -50.96 20.51 -25.07
CA ASP A 207 -51.89 20.16 -26.15
C ASP A 207 -53.11 19.42 -25.59
N LYS A 208 -52.90 18.43 -24.71
CA LYS A 208 -54.01 17.75 -23.99
C LYS A 208 -54.86 18.74 -23.18
N LEU A 209 -54.23 19.70 -22.51
CA LEU A 209 -54.94 20.71 -21.74
C LEU A 209 -55.72 21.67 -22.66
N LEU A 210 -55.17 22.02 -23.81
CA LEU A 210 -55.86 22.81 -24.84
C LEU A 210 -57.04 22.05 -25.43
N THR A 211 -56.90 20.76 -25.75
CA THR A 211 -58.03 19.95 -26.24
C THR A 211 -59.11 19.85 -25.18
N ILE A 212 -58.76 19.54 -23.93
CA ILE A 212 -59.71 19.50 -22.81
C ILE A 212 -60.42 20.86 -22.64
N ARG A 213 -59.68 21.97 -22.67
CA ARG A 213 -60.28 23.32 -22.59
C ARG A 213 -61.21 23.61 -23.76
N SER A 214 -60.85 23.22 -24.98
CA SER A 214 -61.68 23.35 -26.17
C SER A 214 -62.97 22.54 -26.02
N GLU A 215 -62.87 21.26 -25.65
CA GLU A 215 -64.01 20.37 -25.42
C GLU A 215 -64.93 20.90 -24.32
N TYR A 216 -64.40 21.38 -23.20
CA TYR A 216 -65.21 22.00 -22.15
C TYR A 216 -65.89 23.28 -22.61
N THR A 217 -65.21 24.10 -23.41
CA THR A 217 -65.81 25.33 -23.96
C THR A 217 -66.92 24.99 -24.96
N GLU A 218 -66.72 24.00 -25.82
CA GLU A 218 -67.74 23.50 -26.74
C GLU A 218 -68.94 22.92 -25.99
N ASN A 219 -68.71 22.06 -25.00
CA ASN A 219 -69.76 21.51 -24.16
C ASN A 219 -70.52 22.59 -23.39
N PHE A 220 -69.80 23.60 -22.88
CA PHE A 220 -70.42 24.73 -22.20
C PHE A 220 -71.33 25.52 -23.15
N LEU A 221 -70.86 25.84 -24.36
CA LEU A 221 -71.66 26.52 -25.38
C LEU A 221 -72.87 25.69 -25.82
N ASN A 222 -72.71 24.38 -25.97
CA ASN A 222 -73.81 23.46 -26.27
C ASN A 222 -74.85 23.45 -25.15
N LEU A 223 -74.42 23.32 -23.89
CA LEU A 223 -75.32 23.37 -22.73
C LEU A 223 -76.00 24.75 -22.58
N GLU A 224 -75.30 25.85 -22.81
CA GLU A 224 -75.90 27.18 -22.82
C GLU A 224 -76.95 27.33 -23.93
N SER A 225 -76.68 26.80 -25.12
CA SER A 225 -77.62 26.77 -26.24
C SER A 225 -78.86 25.92 -25.92
N GLU A 226 -78.67 24.72 -25.36
CA GLU A 226 -79.77 23.86 -24.90
C GLU A 226 -80.59 24.52 -23.79
N LEU A 227 -79.94 25.13 -22.80
CA LEU A 227 -80.60 25.89 -21.74
C LEU A 227 -81.38 27.06 -22.31
N ALA A 228 -80.82 27.80 -23.28
CA ALA A 228 -81.51 28.89 -23.95
C ALA A 228 -82.75 28.37 -24.73
N SER A 229 -82.64 27.23 -25.40
CA SER A 229 -83.77 26.57 -26.07
C SER A 229 -84.84 26.15 -25.06
N LYS A 230 -84.47 25.48 -23.97
CA LYS A 230 -85.40 25.05 -22.91
C LYS A 230 -86.04 26.22 -22.19
N ARG A 231 -85.32 27.33 -21.98
CA ARG A 231 -85.90 28.58 -21.47
C ARG A 231 -86.95 29.14 -22.42
N LYS A 232 -86.70 29.14 -23.74
CA LYS A 232 -87.70 29.57 -24.74
C LYS A 232 -88.92 28.64 -24.75
N GLU A 233 -88.73 27.33 -24.74
CA GLU A 233 -89.82 26.35 -24.63
C GLU A 233 -90.65 26.55 -23.36
N LEU A 234 -89.99 26.78 -22.23
CA LEU A 234 -90.66 27.08 -20.96
C LEU A 234 -91.45 28.38 -21.05
N GLU A 235 -90.90 29.43 -21.66
CA GLU A 235 -91.61 30.70 -21.85
C GLU A 235 -92.83 30.52 -22.75
N TYR A 236 -92.69 29.80 -23.87
CA TYR A 236 -93.83 29.43 -24.72
C TYR A 236 -94.90 28.64 -23.97
N SER A 237 -94.50 27.68 -23.14
CA SER A 237 -95.42 26.91 -22.31
C SER A 237 -96.09 27.77 -21.24
N LYS A 238 -95.36 28.69 -20.60
CA LYS A 238 -95.92 29.65 -19.63
C LYS A 238 -96.92 30.60 -20.28
N ASP A 239 -96.60 31.12 -21.47
CA ASP A 239 -97.52 31.93 -22.27
C ASP A 239 -98.75 31.15 -22.70
N ALA A 240 -98.60 29.88 -23.06
CA ALA A 240 -99.73 29.01 -23.36
C ALA A 240 -100.61 28.77 -22.11
N VAL A 241 -99.99 28.51 -20.96
CA VAL A 241 -100.69 28.36 -19.67
C VAL A 241 -101.41 29.64 -19.30
N SER A 242 -100.78 30.81 -19.36
CA SER A 242 -101.42 32.09 -19.03
C SER A 242 -102.59 32.41 -19.97
N LYS A 243 -102.49 32.07 -21.27
CA LYS A 243 -103.61 32.15 -22.21
C LYS A 243 -104.74 31.21 -21.82
N LEU A 244 -104.44 29.96 -21.46
CA LEU A 244 -105.44 28.99 -21.00
C LEU A 244 -106.10 29.41 -19.69
N GLU A 245 -105.32 29.90 -18.71
CA GLU A 245 -105.83 30.46 -17.45
C GLU A 245 -106.77 31.64 -17.70
N ASN A 246 -106.42 32.55 -18.60
CA ASN A 246 -107.30 33.66 -18.99
C ASN A 246 -108.60 33.17 -19.64
N VAL A 247 -108.55 32.10 -20.46
CA VAL A 247 -109.75 31.49 -21.03
C VAL A 247 -110.59 30.83 -19.95
N VAL A 248 -109.99 30.06 -19.04
CA VAL A 248 -110.67 29.44 -17.90
C VAL A 248 -111.31 30.51 -17.02
N LYS A 249 -110.62 31.60 -16.74
CA LYS A 249 -111.16 32.73 -15.97
C LYS A 249 -112.37 33.35 -16.66
N LYS A 250 -112.28 33.66 -17.96
CA LYS A 250 -113.42 34.17 -18.74
C LYS A 250 -114.60 33.20 -18.77
N LEU A 251 -114.33 31.90 -18.90
CA LEU A 251 -115.37 30.86 -18.85
C LEU A 251 -115.98 30.76 -17.45
N SER A 252 -115.18 30.88 -16.39
CA SER A 252 -115.65 30.89 -15.00
C SER A 252 -116.52 32.10 -14.72
N GLU A 253 -116.08 33.31 -15.10
CA GLU A 253 -116.87 34.56 -15.01
C GLU A 253 -118.18 34.42 -15.79
N SER A 254 -118.14 33.90 -17.01
CA SER A 254 -119.35 33.63 -17.79
C SER A 254 -120.25 32.60 -17.14
N ASN A 255 -119.70 31.57 -16.49
CA ASN A 255 -120.47 30.54 -15.81
C ASN A 255 -121.09 31.08 -14.51
N GLU A 256 -120.38 31.92 -13.76
CA GLU A 256 -120.90 32.67 -12.62
C GLU A 256 -122.05 33.59 -13.06
N ASP A 257 -121.89 34.35 -14.14
CA ASP A 257 -122.96 35.16 -14.72
C ASP A 257 -124.20 34.32 -15.09
N HIS A 258 -124.00 33.11 -15.62
CA HIS A 258 -125.10 32.18 -15.92
C HIS A 258 -125.75 31.62 -14.66
N ILE A 259 -124.96 31.31 -13.63
CA ILE A 259 -125.46 30.87 -12.32
C ILE A 259 -126.28 31.97 -11.67
N ASP A 260 -125.81 33.23 -11.69
CA ASP A 260 -126.54 34.34 -11.08
C ASP A 260 -127.80 34.70 -11.87
N LYS A 261 -127.78 34.60 -13.20
CA LYS A 261 -129.02 34.66 -14.01
C LYS A 261 -129.99 33.53 -13.65
N LEU A 262 -129.50 32.31 -13.42
CA LEU A 262 -130.33 31.19 -12.98
C LEU A 262 -130.90 31.44 -11.59
N LYS A 263 -130.10 31.91 -10.62
CA LYS A 263 -130.56 32.29 -9.28
C LYS A 263 -131.65 33.34 -9.35
N LEU A 264 -131.43 34.42 -10.10
CA LEU A 264 -132.43 35.48 -10.28
C LEU A 264 -133.74 34.93 -10.86
N ARG A 265 -133.67 34.06 -11.88
CA ARG A 265 -134.86 33.39 -12.43
C ARG A 265 -135.52 32.45 -11.43
N THR A 266 -134.77 31.73 -10.61
CA THR A 266 -135.35 30.89 -9.55
C THR A 266 -135.96 31.72 -8.43
N GLU A 267 -135.40 32.88 -8.09
CA GLU A 267 -135.95 33.81 -7.11
C GLU A 267 -137.24 34.46 -7.63
N GLU A 268 -137.27 34.88 -8.90
CA GLU A 268 -138.49 35.35 -9.57
C GLU A 268 -139.58 34.28 -9.59
N LEU A 269 -139.23 33.02 -9.88
CA LEU A 269 -140.16 31.89 -9.86
C LEU A 269 -140.67 31.59 -8.45
N THR A 270 -139.80 31.53 -7.44
CA THR A 270 -140.21 31.28 -6.05
C THR A 270 -141.04 32.43 -5.48
N ALA A 271 -140.76 33.69 -5.84
CA ALA A 271 -141.60 34.83 -5.49
C ALA A 271 -142.99 34.73 -6.13
N LEU A 272 -143.07 34.33 -7.39
CA LEU A 272 -144.34 34.07 -8.08
C LEU A 272 -145.10 32.91 -7.43
N GLU A 273 -144.41 31.82 -7.10
CA GLU A 273 -144.98 30.68 -6.37
C GLU A 273 -145.50 31.09 -4.99
N GLN A 274 -144.78 31.93 -4.24
CA GLN A 274 -145.23 32.48 -2.96
C GLN A 274 -146.44 33.41 -3.11
N MET A 275 -146.48 34.25 -4.14
CA MET A 275 -147.66 35.08 -4.45
C MET A 275 -148.87 34.21 -4.77
N HIS A 276 -148.70 33.19 -5.62
CA HIS A 276 -149.76 32.21 -5.93
C HIS A 276 -150.19 31.42 -4.69
N ALA A 277 -149.25 31.02 -3.83
CA ALA A 277 -149.56 30.35 -2.57
C ALA A 277 -150.34 31.25 -1.61
N GLY A 278 -149.98 32.54 -1.51
CA GLY A 278 -150.70 33.54 -0.73
C GLY A 278 -152.11 33.80 -1.27
N GLU A 279 -152.28 33.86 -2.59
CA GLU A 279 -153.59 33.99 -3.23
C GLU A 279 -154.45 32.75 -2.99
N LEU A 280 -153.88 31.54 -3.05
CA LEU A 280 -154.57 30.30 -2.69
C LEU A 280 -154.97 30.27 -1.21
N ASP A 281 -154.12 30.74 -0.30
CA ASP A 281 -154.46 30.81 1.14
C ASP A 281 -155.53 31.87 1.43
N ALA A 282 -155.51 33.01 0.72
CA ALA A 282 -156.59 33.99 0.80
C ALA A 282 -157.91 33.42 0.28
N GLN A 283 -157.89 32.69 -0.83
CA GLN A 283 -159.05 31.97 -1.35
C GLN A 283 -159.53 30.90 -0.34
N ARG A 284 -158.62 30.14 0.30
CA ARG A 284 -158.96 29.18 1.36
C ARG A 284 -159.65 29.85 2.54
N ARG A 285 -159.12 30.96 3.06
CA ARG A 285 -159.75 31.72 4.16
C ARG A 285 -161.12 32.25 3.80
N LEU A 286 -161.32 32.68 2.54
CA LEU A 286 -162.64 33.11 2.06
C LEU A 286 -163.62 31.94 2.05
N THR A 287 -163.20 30.76 1.55
CA THR A 287 -164.01 29.55 1.62
C THR A 287 -164.27 29.08 3.04
N GLU A 288 -163.32 29.21 3.97
CA GLU A 288 -163.51 28.91 5.40
C GLU A 288 -164.51 29.87 6.03
N LEU A 289 -164.45 31.17 5.75
CA LEU A 289 -165.47 32.14 6.19
C LEU A 289 -166.86 31.85 5.62
N TYR A 290 -166.95 31.43 4.35
CA TYR A 290 -168.22 30.99 3.77
C TYR A 290 -168.72 29.70 4.42
N LYS A 291 -167.81 28.78 4.78
CA LYS A 291 -168.12 27.54 5.48
C LYS A 291 -168.57 27.80 6.92
N GLU A 292 -167.89 28.68 7.66
CA GLU A 292 -168.32 29.11 9.00
C GLU A 292 -169.68 29.80 8.95
N LYS A 293 -169.91 30.73 8.01
CA LYS A 293 -171.25 31.33 7.86
C LYS A 293 -172.32 30.29 7.52
N SER A 294 -172.01 29.30 6.69
CA SER A 294 -172.92 28.20 6.41
C SER A 294 -173.18 27.36 7.67
N SER A 295 -172.14 27.05 8.46
CA SER A 295 -172.24 26.34 9.73
C SER A 295 -173.05 27.12 10.78
N ASP A 296 -172.92 28.44 10.84
CA ASP A 296 -173.72 29.31 11.73
C ASP A 296 -175.20 29.38 11.31
N PHE A 297 -175.49 29.26 10.00
CA PHE A 297 -176.87 29.07 9.53
C PHE A 297 -177.38 27.67 9.87
N GLU A 298 -176.53 26.64 9.80
CA GLU A 298 -176.86 25.26 10.15
C GLU A 298 -177.16 25.11 11.65
N THR A 299 -176.38 25.73 12.53
CA THR A 299 -176.66 25.77 13.98
C THR A 299 -177.92 26.57 14.30
N LYS A 300 -178.17 27.70 13.60
CA LYS A 300 -179.45 28.42 13.72
C LYS A 300 -180.65 27.61 13.23
N CYS A 301 -180.48 26.83 12.16
CA CYS A 301 -181.49 25.89 11.69
C CYS A 301 -181.72 24.77 12.71
N ASP A 302 -180.67 24.23 13.32
CA ASP A 302 -180.76 23.22 14.39
C ASP A 302 -181.40 23.76 15.67
N GLU A 303 -181.14 25.01 16.04
CA GLU A 303 -181.79 25.69 17.18
C GLU A 303 -183.28 25.96 16.89
N LEU A 304 -183.63 26.38 15.67
CA LEU A 304 -185.02 26.50 15.23
C LEU A 304 -185.71 25.13 15.13
N GLN A 305 -184.99 24.08 14.74
CA GLN A 305 -185.48 22.71 14.66
C GLN A 305 -185.65 22.08 16.05
N LYS A 306 -184.80 22.43 17.03
CA LYS A 306 -184.98 22.13 18.46
C LYS A 306 -186.15 22.89 19.08
N ALA A 307 -186.32 24.18 18.77
CA ALA A 307 -187.48 24.95 19.21
C ALA A 307 -188.81 24.44 18.61
N VAL A 308 -188.79 23.94 17.36
CA VAL A 308 -189.95 23.31 16.70
C VAL A 308 -190.24 21.91 17.25
N SER A 309 -189.22 21.13 17.61
CA SER A 309 -189.42 19.82 18.26
C SER A 309 -189.83 19.95 19.73
N GLU A 310 -189.41 20.99 20.44
CA GLU A 310 -189.92 21.35 21.77
C GLU A 310 -191.39 21.84 21.71
N LEU A 311 -191.79 22.58 20.66
CA LEU A 311 -193.19 22.95 20.41
C LEU A 311 -194.06 21.75 19.99
N GLN A 312 -193.51 20.75 19.27
CA GLN A 312 -194.20 19.50 18.92
C GLN A 312 -194.34 18.55 20.12
N LEU A 313 -193.39 18.55 21.05
CA LEU A 313 -193.47 17.80 22.31
C LEU A 313 -194.50 18.42 23.27
N LEU A 314 -194.60 19.76 23.35
CA LEU A 314 -195.65 20.49 24.09
C LEU A 314 -197.06 20.29 23.51
N LEU A 315 -197.18 20.03 22.20
CA LEU A 315 -198.46 19.69 21.54
C LEU A 315 -198.89 18.23 21.83
N GLN A 316 -197.92 17.30 21.93
CA GLN A 316 -198.18 15.89 22.23
C GLN A 316 -198.39 15.66 23.74
N GLN A 317 -197.66 16.39 24.60
CA GLN A 317 -197.88 16.41 26.04
C GLN A 317 -199.17 17.14 26.42
N GLY A 318 -199.63 18.13 25.64
CA GLY A 318 -200.95 18.75 25.80
C GLY A 318 -202.14 17.86 25.39
N HIS A 319 -201.94 16.90 24.47
CA HIS A 319 -202.97 15.94 24.07
C HIS A 319 -203.22 14.88 25.17
N ASP A 320 -202.16 14.43 25.85
CA ASP A 320 -202.27 13.44 26.93
C ASP A 320 -202.53 14.06 28.32
N HIS A 321 -202.20 15.35 28.55
CA HIS A 321 -202.56 16.10 29.77
C HIS A 321 -204.05 16.47 29.87
N VAL A 322 -204.81 16.49 28.76
CA VAL A 322 -206.27 16.71 28.80
C VAL A 322 -207.02 15.44 29.20
N VAL A 323 -206.43 14.25 29.01
CA VAL A 323 -207.11 12.98 29.36
C VAL A 323 -206.72 12.46 30.76
N VAL A 324 -205.53 12.79 31.31
CA VAL A 324 -205.13 12.24 32.63
C VAL A 324 -204.85 13.29 33.71
N LEU A 325 -204.29 14.49 33.46
CA LEU A 325 -204.00 15.48 34.53
C LEU A 325 -205.17 16.42 34.88
N GLN A 326 -206.38 15.94 34.62
CA GLN A 326 -207.54 16.07 35.52
C GLN A 326 -207.39 15.24 36.83
N SER A 327 -206.36 14.39 37.01
CA SER A 327 -206.25 13.53 38.20
C SER A 327 -205.17 13.87 39.27
N GLU A 328 -203.96 14.41 39.00
CA GLU A 328 -202.85 14.28 40.01
C GLU A 328 -201.89 15.48 40.31
N LYS A 329 -202.24 16.73 39.97
CA LYS A 329 -201.51 17.98 40.32
C LYS A 329 -201.47 18.32 41.84
N LYS A 330 -200.91 17.49 42.72
CA LYS A 330 -200.96 17.77 44.18
C LYS A 330 -199.73 17.48 45.06
N SER A 331 -198.50 17.34 44.58
CA SER A 331 -197.40 17.12 45.57
C SER A 331 -195.97 17.47 45.15
N ILE A 332 -195.35 18.47 45.80
CA ILE A 332 -193.90 18.49 46.14
C ILE A 332 -192.97 18.89 44.96
N ILE A 333 -192.53 20.13 44.68
CA ILE A 333 -191.89 21.22 45.48
C ILE A 333 -190.56 20.80 46.14
N GLU A 334 -189.50 21.61 45.87
CA GLU A 334 -188.23 21.77 46.62
C GLU A 334 -187.15 20.67 46.54
N ALA A 335 -186.01 21.01 45.94
CA ALA A 335 -184.85 21.50 46.70
C ALA A 335 -183.62 21.70 45.75
N PHE A 336 -183.19 22.93 45.45
CA PHE A 336 -182.33 23.82 46.25
C PHE A 336 -180.82 23.53 46.18
N ASN A 337 -180.14 24.37 45.39
CA ASN A 337 -179.03 25.23 45.83
C ASN A 337 -177.58 24.74 45.95
N GLU A 338 -176.73 25.76 45.71
CA GLU A 338 -175.39 26.00 46.27
C GLU A 338 -174.23 25.37 45.48
N GLU A 339 -173.77 25.94 44.36
CA GLU A 339 -173.25 27.30 44.12
C GLU A 339 -171.87 27.56 44.75
N LYS A 340 -170.98 28.20 43.95
CA LYS A 340 -169.94 29.17 44.40
C LYS A 340 -168.76 28.58 45.20
N GLU A 341 -167.49 29.00 45.15
CA GLU A 341 -166.92 30.33 44.90
C GLU A 341 -165.35 30.30 44.88
N SER A 342 -164.67 29.17 44.66
CA SER A 342 -163.26 29.01 45.11
C SER A 342 -162.13 29.43 44.12
N LEU A 343 -162.42 30.08 42.99
CA LEU A 343 -161.52 30.11 41.82
C LEU A 343 -160.74 31.44 41.55
N VAL A 344 -160.19 32.14 42.55
CA VAL A 344 -159.56 33.48 42.31
C VAL A 344 -158.12 33.71 42.86
N ALA A 345 -157.45 32.78 43.55
CA ALA A 345 -156.12 33.07 44.15
C ALA A 345 -154.88 32.80 43.25
N ALA A 346 -154.94 33.37 42.06
CA ALA A 346 -153.91 33.55 41.05
C ALA A 346 -152.48 33.95 41.54
N ASN A 347 -151.46 33.33 40.93
CA ASN A 347 -150.49 34.01 40.04
C ASN A 347 -149.40 34.97 40.59
N ILE A 348 -148.69 34.62 41.68
CA ILE A 348 -147.45 35.33 42.11
C ILE A 348 -146.40 34.29 42.57
N SER A 349 -145.25 34.17 41.88
CA SER A 349 -143.92 33.76 42.43
C SER A 349 -142.96 33.07 41.41
N MET A 350 -142.86 33.57 40.17
CA MET A 350 -141.89 33.08 39.17
C MET A 350 -140.76 34.09 38.89
N ALA A 351 -140.27 34.83 39.91
CA ALA A 351 -139.39 35.98 39.71
C ALA A 351 -138.22 36.16 40.72
N SER A 352 -137.62 35.13 41.35
CA SER A 352 -136.54 35.43 42.34
C SER A 352 -135.26 34.59 42.42
N GLU A 353 -135.10 33.39 41.84
CA GLU A 353 -133.91 32.58 42.22
C GLU A 353 -133.16 31.90 41.07
N LEU A 354 -132.84 32.68 40.03
CA LEU A 354 -131.54 32.57 39.35
C LEU A 354 -130.54 33.45 40.13
N LYS A 355 -130.30 33.09 41.39
CA LYS A 355 -129.34 33.76 42.27
C LYS A 355 -128.42 32.72 42.89
N SER A 356 -127.15 32.86 42.50
CA SER A 356 -125.97 32.41 43.24
C SER A 356 -125.45 31.02 42.92
N ALA A 357 -124.47 31.04 42.01
CA ALA A 357 -123.37 30.12 41.88
C ALA A 357 -122.76 29.65 43.23
N LYS A 358 -122.05 28.52 43.11
CA LYS A 358 -121.13 27.90 44.07
C LYS A 358 -121.80 27.24 45.27
N GLU A 359 -121.84 25.91 45.22
CA GLU A 359 -121.21 25.08 46.26
C GLU A 359 -121.15 23.61 45.81
N ILE A 360 -120.04 22.93 46.15
CA ILE A 360 -119.87 21.46 46.22
C ILE A 360 -119.60 20.80 44.84
N VAL A 361 -118.35 20.68 44.37
CA VAL A 361 -117.37 19.69 44.87
C VAL A 361 -118.08 18.47 45.45
N ASP A 362 -118.45 17.49 44.63
CA ASP A 362 -118.41 16.07 45.01
C ASP A 362 -118.87 15.17 43.87
N LYS A 363 -117.92 14.44 43.24
CA LYS A 363 -118.04 13.00 42.89
C LYS A 363 -116.77 12.44 42.21
N PHE A 364 -115.78 12.10 43.06
CA PHE A 364 -115.01 10.84 43.12
C PHE A 364 -114.05 10.31 42.00
N ARG A 365 -112.77 10.14 42.42
CA ARG A 365 -111.82 8.97 42.37
C ARG A 365 -111.38 8.38 41.00
N VAL A 366 -110.09 8.33 40.60
CA VAL A 366 -108.82 7.68 41.11
C VAL A 366 -108.71 6.15 40.83
N ASN A 367 -107.66 5.76 40.09
CA ASN A 367 -106.73 4.59 40.18
C ASN A 367 -106.19 4.25 38.76
N GLY A 368 -104.92 3.98 38.39
CA GLY A 368 -103.63 3.67 39.06
C GLY A 368 -102.97 2.47 38.32
N LEU A 369 -101.72 2.55 37.81
CA LEU A 369 -100.50 1.83 38.30
C LEU A 369 -99.25 2.04 37.41
N SER A 370 -98.05 1.89 38.01
CA SER A 370 -96.70 2.24 37.53
C SER A 370 -95.61 1.17 37.83
N GLN A 371 -94.75 0.91 36.84
CA GLN A 371 -93.26 0.85 36.77
C GLN A 371 -92.33 0.26 37.88
N GLU A 372 -92.65 -0.82 38.58
CA GLU A 372 -91.66 -1.44 39.52
C GLU A 372 -91.52 -2.97 39.45
N GLU A 373 -91.82 -3.57 38.28
CA GLU A 373 -91.76 -5.01 38.03
C GLU A 373 -90.71 -5.43 36.97
N LEU A 374 -89.70 -4.61 36.72
CA LEU A 374 -88.68 -4.87 35.70
C LEU A 374 -87.26 -5.09 36.26
N LEU A 375 -87.15 -5.54 37.52
CA LEU A 375 -85.87 -5.89 38.18
C LEU A 375 -85.91 -7.22 38.94
N GLN A 376 -86.46 -8.25 38.30
CA GLN A 376 -86.17 -9.65 38.61
C GLN A 376 -85.53 -10.30 37.39
N ILE A 377 -84.25 -10.70 37.46
CA ILE A 377 -83.57 -11.79 36.73
C ILE A 377 -82.06 -11.63 37.03
N ASN A 378 -81.51 -12.30 38.06
CA ASN A 378 -80.28 -13.11 37.90
C ASN A 378 -79.92 -13.92 39.17
N PRO A 379 -79.66 -15.23 39.08
CA PRO A 379 -79.46 -16.15 40.20
C PRO A 379 -77.96 -16.36 40.51
N THR A 380 -77.32 -15.35 41.11
CA THR A 380 -75.93 -15.45 41.63
C THR A 380 -75.87 -15.34 43.17
N ILE A 381 -76.98 -14.97 43.82
CA ILE A 381 -77.10 -14.83 45.28
C ILE A 381 -77.46 -16.17 45.97
N ALA A 382 -77.77 -17.22 45.20
CA ALA A 382 -78.11 -18.54 45.72
C ALA A 382 -76.89 -19.44 46.05
N SER A 383 -75.68 -19.14 45.54
CA SER A 383 -74.50 -20.00 45.75
C SER A 383 -73.65 -19.61 46.96
N THR A 384 -73.81 -18.41 47.53
CA THR A 384 -73.05 -17.93 48.70
C THR A 384 -73.69 -18.32 50.04
N LEU A 385 -74.88 -18.91 50.05
CA LEU A 385 -75.58 -19.37 51.26
C LEU A 385 -75.40 -20.87 51.59
N ALA A 386 -74.56 -21.61 50.85
CA ALA A 386 -74.41 -23.06 50.98
C ALA A 386 -73.09 -23.55 51.63
N SER A 387 -72.23 -22.68 52.18
CA SER A 387 -70.95 -23.08 52.80
C SER A 387 -70.84 -22.88 54.32
N ILE A 388 -71.94 -22.67 55.04
CA ILE A 388 -71.95 -22.70 56.52
C ILE A 388 -72.59 -24.01 56.99
N LYS A 389 -71.84 -25.12 56.86
CA LYS A 389 -72.06 -26.36 57.62
C LYS A 389 -70.81 -27.24 57.73
N SER A 390 -69.75 -26.71 58.34
CA SER A 390 -68.70 -27.50 59.01
C SER A 390 -68.10 -26.68 60.16
N GLY A 391 -68.38 -27.05 61.41
CA GLY A 391 -68.09 -26.23 62.59
C GLY A 391 -66.60 -26.01 62.86
N ARG A 392 -66.11 -24.80 62.58
CA ARG A 392 -64.91 -24.19 63.19
C ARG A 392 -65.33 -22.95 63.97
N SER A 393 -64.68 -22.67 65.10
CA SER A 393 -65.00 -21.51 65.95
C SER A 393 -64.56 -20.21 65.28
N LEU A 394 -65.36 -19.15 65.44
CA LEU A 394 -65.12 -17.82 64.88
C LEU A 394 -63.75 -17.25 65.28
N ILE A 395 -63.23 -17.61 66.46
CA ILE A 395 -61.92 -17.18 66.97
C ILE A 395 -60.78 -17.84 66.19
N ASP A 396 -60.94 -19.09 65.75
CA ASP A 396 -59.93 -19.80 64.95
C ASP A 396 -59.82 -19.22 63.53
N ILE A 397 -60.98 -18.86 62.94
CA ILE A 397 -61.02 -18.15 61.64
C ILE A 397 -60.37 -16.77 61.75
N TYR A 398 -60.55 -16.07 62.88
CA TYR A 398 -59.96 -14.76 63.10
C TYR A 398 -58.45 -14.82 63.36
N ALA A 399 -57.97 -15.86 64.05
CA ALA A 399 -56.54 -16.10 64.27
C ALA A 399 -55.82 -16.51 62.98
N GLU A 400 -56.40 -17.41 62.18
CA GLU A 400 -55.89 -17.75 60.84
C GLU A 400 -55.90 -16.51 59.93
N TYR A 401 -56.93 -15.67 59.98
CA TYR A 401 -56.98 -14.42 59.21
C TYR A 401 -55.88 -13.43 59.62
N LEU A 402 -55.65 -13.23 60.93
CA LEU A 402 -54.56 -12.37 61.43
C LEU A 402 -53.18 -12.92 61.03
N GLN A 403 -52.98 -14.23 61.11
CA GLN A 403 -51.73 -14.87 60.69
C GLN A 403 -51.50 -14.70 59.17
N VAL A 404 -52.53 -14.89 58.35
CA VAL A 404 -52.45 -14.64 56.88
C VAL A 404 -52.17 -13.17 56.58
N VAL A 405 -52.71 -12.24 57.37
CA VAL A 405 -52.45 -10.80 57.26
C VAL A 405 -51.00 -10.47 57.60
N GLU A 406 -50.46 -11.02 58.68
CA GLU A 406 -49.05 -10.85 59.08
C GLU A 406 -48.08 -11.48 58.07
N GLU A 407 -48.38 -12.68 57.57
CA GLU A 407 -47.60 -13.35 56.52
C GLU A 407 -47.60 -12.54 55.22
N ARG A 408 -48.76 -12.00 54.83
CA ARG A 408 -48.88 -11.09 53.67
C ARG A 408 -48.04 -9.83 53.86
N ASP A 409 -48.04 -9.23 55.05
CA ASP A 409 -47.29 -8.01 55.29
C ASP A 409 -45.78 -8.25 55.38
N ARG A 410 -45.34 -9.40 55.91
CA ARG A 410 -43.94 -9.84 55.82
C ARG A 410 -43.52 -10.07 54.36
N LEU A 411 -44.35 -10.77 53.58
CA LEU A 411 -44.10 -10.97 52.15
C LEU A 411 -44.10 -9.66 51.36
N LYS A 412 -44.88 -8.64 51.75
CA LYS A 412 -44.81 -7.31 51.14
C LYS A 412 -43.49 -6.61 51.45
N VAL A 413 -42.99 -6.71 52.68
CA VAL A 413 -41.69 -6.13 53.04
C VAL A 413 -40.57 -6.84 52.28
N ASP A 414 -40.58 -8.17 52.23
CA ASP A 414 -39.59 -8.95 51.48
C ASP A 414 -39.64 -8.64 49.97
N LYS A 415 -40.85 -8.52 49.41
CA LYS A 415 -41.05 -8.07 48.02
C LYS A 415 -40.49 -6.66 47.81
N ASN A 416 -40.78 -5.72 48.70
CA ASN A 416 -40.30 -4.34 48.56
C ASN A 416 -38.77 -4.25 48.65
N LEU A 417 -38.13 -5.06 49.51
CA LEU A 417 -36.67 -5.16 49.60
C LEU A 417 -36.06 -5.78 48.34
N LEU A 418 -36.66 -6.87 47.82
CA LEU A 418 -36.23 -7.48 46.56
C LEU A 418 -36.41 -6.51 45.38
N ASP A 419 -37.53 -5.81 45.31
CA ASP A 419 -37.81 -4.78 44.30
C ASP A 419 -36.82 -3.61 44.41
N ALA A 420 -36.29 -3.30 45.61
CA ALA A 420 -35.25 -2.29 45.80
C ALA A 420 -33.87 -2.80 45.31
N HIS A 421 -33.48 -4.02 45.66
CA HIS A 421 -32.22 -4.63 45.18
C HIS A 421 -32.23 -4.83 43.65
N ILE A 422 -33.35 -5.26 43.07
CA ILE A 422 -33.49 -5.37 41.61
C ILE A 422 -33.35 -4.00 40.96
N ARG A 423 -33.96 -2.95 41.53
CA ARG A 423 -33.81 -1.59 41.02
C ARG A 423 -32.37 -1.10 41.08
N GLU A 424 -31.65 -1.36 42.18
CA GLU A 424 -30.23 -1.02 42.29
C GLU A 424 -29.37 -1.77 41.26
N LEU A 425 -29.61 -3.07 41.05
CA LEU A 425 -28.90 -3.84 40.03
C LEU A 425 -29.21 -3.35 38.61
N VAL A 426 -30.47 -2.97 38.34
CA VAL A 426 -30.87 -2.37 37.07
C VAL A 426 -30.18 -1.02 36.87
N GLU A 427 -30.13 -0.16 37.89
CA GLU A 427 -29.44 1.14 37.83
C GLU A 427 -27.92 0.97 37.58
N GLN A 428 -27.26 0.04 38.27
CA GLN A 428 -25.85 -0.27 38.04
C GLN A 428 -25.59 -0.86 36.64
N LEU A 429 -26.52 -1.66 36.12
CA LEU A 429 -26.44 -2.18 34.75
C LEU A 429 -26.71 -1.07 33.73
N GLU A 430 -27.64 -0.17 33.99
CA GLU A 430 -27.95 0.99 33.15
C GLU A 430 -26.79 2.00 33.11
N GLU A 431 -26.04 2.18 34.21
CA GLU A 431 -24.83 3.00 34.25
C GLU A 431 -23.67 2.37 33.48
N LYS A 432 -23.47 1.04 33.59
CA LYS A 432 -22.37 0.33 32.93
C LYS A 432 -22.64 0.01 31.45
N ALA A 433 -23.90 -0.13 31.05
CA ALA A 433 -24.29 -0.40 29.67
C ALA A 433 -23.75 0.62 28.64
N PRO A 434 -23.85 1.95 28.83
CA PRO A 434 -23.30 2.92 27.89
C PRO A 434 -21.78 2.89 27.83
N ILE A 435 -21.10 2.63 28.97
CA ILE A 435 -19.63 2.52 29.02
C ILE A 435 -19.17 1.30 28.21
N LEU A 436 -19.82 0.14 28.39
CA LEU A 436 -19.53 -1.07 27.61
C LEU A 436 -19.81 -0.88 26.12
N ARG A 437 -20.92 -0.22 25.75
CA ARG A 437 -21.21 0.10 24.34
C ARG A 437 -20.17 1.04 23.73
N SER A 438 -19.77 2.07 24.47
CA SER A 438 -18.71 3.00 24.03
C SER A 438 -17.38 2.29 23.85
N GLN A 439 -17.00 1.41 24.78
CA GLN A 439 -15.80 0.57 24.63
C GLN A 439 -15.91 -0.38 23.43
N GLN A 440 -17.03 -1.07 23.25
CA GLN A 440 -17.24 -1.94 22.09
C GLN A 440 -17.16 -1.16 20.77
N GLU A 441 -17.71 0.05 20.71
CA GLU A 441 -17.66 0.89 19.53
C GLU A 441 -16.23 1.40 19.26
N THR A 442 -15.47 1.79 20.29
CA THR A 442 -14.07 2.21 20.12
C THR A 442 -13.18 1.03 19.72
N PHE A 443 -13.38 -0.15 20.31
CA PHE A 443 -12.70 -1.38 19.88
C PHE A 443 -13.04 -1.71 18.44
N LYS A 444 -14.31 -1.68 18.04
CA LYS A 444 -14.73 -1.94 16.66
C LYS A 444 -14.08 -0.96 15.67
N LYS A 445 -14.11 0.35 15.99
CA LYS A 445 -13.43 1.38 15.19
C LYS A 445 -11.92 1.17 15.14
N SER A 446 -11.31 0.71 16.22
CA SER A 446 -9.87 0.39 16.24
C SER A 446 -9.57 -0.82 15.37
N THR A 447 -10.35 -1.90 15.46
CA THR A 447 -10.18 -3.10 14.64
C THR A 447 -10.40 -2.80 13.16
N GLU A 448 -11.39 -1.96 12.82
CA GLU A 448 -11.63 -1.52 11.44
C GLU A 448 -10.43 -0.70 10.90
N ARG A 449 -9.83 0.17 11.72
CA ARG A 449 -8.61 0.90 11.33
C ARG A 449 -7.41 -0.03 11.14
N VAL A 450 -7.24 -1.02 12.01
CA VAL A 450 -6.15 -2.00 11.87
C VAL A 450 -6.33 -2.79 10.58
N ALA A 451 -7.54 -3.28 10.29
CA ALA A 451 -7.82 -4.00 9.04
C ALA A 451 -7.60 -3.13 7.79
N GLU A 452 -7.94 -1.84 7.84
CA GLU A 452 -7.67 -0.91 6.75
C GLU A 452 -6.16 -0.67 6.57
N LEU A 453 -5.40 -0.52 7.66
CA LEU A 453 -3.94 -0.40 7.60
C LEU A 453 -3.28 -1.68 7.10
N GLU A 454 -3.76 -2.86 7.50
CA GLU A 454 -3.30 -4.15 6.98
C GLU A 454 -3.55 -4.25 5.47
N ARG A 455 -4.74 -3.87 5.00
CA ARG A 455 -5.05 -3.81 3.57
C ARG A 455 -4.15 -2.83 2.81
N GLN A 456 -3.85 -1.68 3.40
CA GLN A 456 -2.93 -0.70 2.81
C GLN A 456 -1.50 -1.25 2.76
N LEU A 457 -1.03 -1.92 3.81
CA LEU A 457 0.27 -2.57 3.83
C LEU A 457 0.38 -3.70 2.81
N GLU A 458 -0.64 -4.55 2.69
CA GLU A 458 -0.70 -5.60 1.66
C GLU A 458 -0.67 -5.00 0.24
N ALA A 459 -1.44 -3.93 -0.01
CA ALA A 459 -1.44 -3.24 -1.30
C ALA A 459 -0.07 -2.62 -1.61
N LEU A 460 0.60 -2.01 -0.62
CA LEU A 460 1.95 -1.45 -0.78
C LEU A 460 2.99 -2.55 -1.01
N GLN A 461 2.90 -3.67 -0.30
CA GLN A 461 3.79 -4.82 -0.49
C GLN A 461 3.61 -5.45 -1.86
N GLN A 462 2.36 -5.61 -2.32
CA GLN A 462 2.06 -6.12 -3.64
C GLN A 462 2.57 -5.17 -4.73
N GLY A 463 2.33 -3.87 -4.58
CA GLY A 463 2.86 -2.86 -5.50
C GLY A 463 4.40 -2.79 -5.51
N ALA A 464 5.06 -3.09 -4.39
CA ALA A 464 6.53 -3.20 -4.34
C ALA A 464 7.03 -4.42 -5.11
N LYS A 465 6.41 -5.59 -4.92
CA LYS A 465 6.73 -6.82 -5.67
C LYS A 465 6.53 -6.64 -7.17
N GLU A 466 5.41 -6.07 -7.59
CA GLU A 466 5.12 -5.79 -9.00
C GLU A 466 6.17 -4.85 -9.63
N LYS A 467 6.63 -3.84 -8.87
CA LYS A 467 7.71 -2.95 -9.31
C LYS A 467 9.04 -3.68 -9.42
N GLU A 468 9.37 -4.54 -8.46
CA GLU A 468 10.59 -5.36 -8.49
C GLU A 468 10.59 -6.31 -9.69
N GLU A 469 9.48 -7.03 -9.93
CA GLU A 469 9.30 -7.88 -11.11
C GLU A 469 9.41 -7.09 -12.41
N CYS A 470 8.85 -5.88 -12.47
CA CYS A 470 8.99 -4.98 -13.61
C CYS A 470 10.45 -4.56 -13.83
N LEU A 471 11.18 -4.18 -12.77
CA LEU A 471 12.59 -3.81 -12.86
C LEU A 471 13.43 -4.98 -13.34
N ASP A 472 13.19 -6.17 -12.81
CA ASP A 472 13.86 -7.40 -13.24
C ASP A 472 13.57 -7.72 -14.70
N TYR A 473 12.31 -7.61 -15.14
CA TYR A 473 11.94 -7.82 -16.53
C TYR A 473 12.64 -6.81 -17.45
N GLN A 474 12.67 -5.51 -17.08
CA GLN A 474 13.35 -4.50 -17.88
C GLN A 474 14.87 -4.70 -17.88
N SER A 475 15.47 -5.09 -16.76
CA SER A 475 16.89 -5.41 -16.65
C SER A 475 17.26 -6.59 -17.54
N ARG A 476 16.50 -7.69 -17.49
CA ARG A 476 16.66 -8.85 -18.39
C ARG A 476 16.53 -8.44 -19.86
N ARG A 477 15.54 -7.60 -20.18
CA ARG A 477 15.29 -7.14 -21.54
C ARG A 477 16.38 -6.19 -22.04
N ALA A 478 16.87 -5.29 -21.20
CA ALA A 478 18.01 -4.42 -21.49
C ALA A 478 19.28 -5.25 -21.72
N GLY A 479 19.55 -6.23 -20.87
CA GLY A 479 20.68 -7.16 -21.04
C GLY A 479 20.56 -8.03 -22.30
N TYR A 480 19.34 -8.42 -22.72
CA TYR A 480 19.11 -9.07 -24.01
C TYR A 480 19.47 -8.13 -25.17
N PHE A 481 18.90 -6.92 -25.21
CA PHE A 481 19.17 -5.98 -26.30
C PHE A 481 20.62 -5.52 -26.35
N GLN A 482 21.29 -5.37 -25.21
CA GLN A 482 22.72 -5.05 -25.16
C GLN A 482 23.57 -6.16 -25.78
N ARG A 483 23.28 -7.43 -25.45
CA ARG A 483 23.97 -8.58 -26.07
C ARG A 483 23.71 -8.65 -27.59
N GLN A 484 22.47 -8.43 -28.02
CA GLN A 484 22.13 -8.41 -29.44
C GLN A 484 22.79 -7.24 -30.18
N TYR A 485 22.87 -6.07 -29.55
CA TYR A 485 23.57 -4.91 -30.09
C TYR A 485 25.08 -5.17 -30.24
N LEU A 486 25.73 -5.74 -29.23
CA LEU A 486 27.14 -6.11 -29.30
C LEU A 486 27.39 -7.13 -30.42
N ARG A 487 26.58 -8.18 -30.50
CA ARG A 487 26.66 -9.19 -31.56
C ARG A 487 26.45 -8.59 -32.96
N LEU A 488 25.48 -7.69 -33.12
CA LEU A 488 25.24 -7.01 -34.39
C LEU A 488 26.41 -6.09 -34.76
N LYS A 489 26.97 -5.37 -33.78
CA LYS A 489 28.13 -4.50 -33.98
C LYS A 489 29.36 -5.29 -34.44
N GLU A 490 29.61 -6.44 -33.83
CA GLU A 490 30.65 -7.38 -34.25
C GLU A 490 30.40 -7.90 -35.66
N ASN A 491 29.18 -8.39 -35.95
CA ASN A 491 28.82 -8.83 -37.31
C ASN A 491 29.02 -7.72 -38.37
N CYS A 492 28.68 -6.47 -38.06
CA CYS A 492 28.89 -5.33 -38.96
C CYS A 492 30.38 -5.04 -39.18
N LYS A 493 31.20 -5.15 -38.13
CA LYS A 493 32.67 -5.01 -38.21
C LYS A 493 33.24 -6.11 -39.12
N ASP A 494 32.84 -7.35 -38.89
CA ASP A 494 33.31 -8.52 -39.65
C ASP A 494 32.92 -8.43 -41.13
N LEU A 495 31.66 -8.06 -41.41
CA LEU A 495 31.19 -7.84 -42.77
C LEU A 495 31.94 -6.68 -43.46
N SER A 496 32.25 -5.61 -42.73
CA SER A 496 33.03 -4.49 -43.27
C SER A 496 34.46 -4.92 -43.62
N ILE A 497 35.08 -5.76 -42.79
CA ILE A 497 36.39 -6.36 -43.07
C ILE A 497 36.31 -7.27 -44.30
N GLN A 498 35.29 -8.12 -44.41
CA GLN A 498 35.06 -8.96 -45.59
C GLN A 498 34.93 -8.14 -46.87
N VAL A 499 34.05 -7.13 -46.89
CA VAL A 499 33.82 -6.26 -48.05
C VAL A 499 35.11 -5.53 -48.44
N LYS A 500 35.86 -5.02 -47.45
CA LYS A 500 37.15 -4.36 -47.70
C LYS A 500 38.17 -5.30 -48.34
N THR A 501 38.30 -6.53 -47.84
CA THR A 501 39.22 -7.54 -48.38
C THR A 501 38.79 -7.98 -49.78
N LEU A 502 37.51 -8.21 -50.02
CA LEU A 502 36.99 -8.58 -51.35
C LEU A 502 37.18 -7.45 -52.37
N LEU A 503 36.95 -6.19 -51.99
CA LEU A 503 37.20 -5.03 -52.85
C LEU A 503 38.69 -4.90 -53.19
N TYR A 504 39.56 -5.11 -52.21
CA TYR A 504 41.01 -5.12 -52.44
C TYR A 504 41.41 -6.21 -53.44
N GLU A 505 40.95 -7.44 -53.26
CA GLU A 505 41.25 -8.55 -54.18
C GLU A 505 40.62 -8.36 -55.59
N LEU A 506 39.47 -7.68 -55.68
CA LEU A 506 38.84 -7.35 -56.95
C LEU A 506 39.64 -6.30 -57.72
N GLU A 507 40.14 -5.26 -57.03
CA GLU A 507 40.98 -4.23 -57.65
C GLU A 507 42.37 -4.74 -58.02
N THR A 508 42.98 -5.62 -57.22
CA THR A 508 44.22 -6.29 -57.61
C THR A 508 44.02 -7.20 -58.83
N ALA A 509 42.89 -7.93 -58.91
CA ALA A 509 42.55 -8.74 -60.07
C ALA A 509 42.25 -7.91 -61.34
N ARG A 510 41.80 -6.66 -61.19
CA ARG A 510 41.63 -5.70 -62.29
C ARG A 510 42.94 -5.04 -62.76
N GLY A 511 44.05 -5.29 -62.07
CA GLY A 511 45.37 -4.76 -62.43
C GLY A 511 45.65 -3.36 -61.89
N THR A 512 44.81 -2.84 -60.99
CA THR A 512 45.06 -1.57 -60.29
C THR A 512 46.10 -1.81 -59.19
N VAL A 513 47.30 -1.22 -59.30
CA VAL A 513 48.34 -1.34 -58.26
C VAL A 513 47.94 -0.47 -57.06
N ILE A 514 47.33 -1.09 -56.06
CA ILE A 514 47.10 -0.47 -54.76
C ILE A 514 48.39 -0.66 -53.94
N SER A 515 49.11 0.44 -53.67
CA SER A 515 50.22 0.43 -52.69
C SER A 515 49.69 -0.11 -51.37
N SER A 516 50.38 -1.14 -50.87
CA SER A 516 50.04 -1.99 -49.73
C SER A 516 49.06 -1.40 -48.70
N MET A 517 48.00 -2.17 -48.43
CA MET A 517 47.29 -2.06 -47.16
C MET A 517 48.29 -2.28 -46.01
N PRO A 518 48.28 -1.45 -44.94
CA PRO A 518 48.98 -1.78 -43.71
C PRO A 518 48.18 -2.87 -42.98
N MET A 519 48.25 -4.09 -43.50
CA MET A 519 47.94 -5.28 -42.73
C MET A 519 49.29 -5.88 -42.40
N ASP A 520 49.67 -5.70 -41.14
CA ASP A 520 50.83 -6.28 -40.49
C ASP A 520 51.06 -7.74 -40.96
N GLU A 521 51.99 -7.91 -41.90
CA GLU A 521 52.49 -9.18 -42.44
C GLU A 521 53.40 -9.88 -41.40
N GLY A 522 52.98 -9.86 -40.14
CA GLY A 522 53.55 -10.66 -39.08
C GLY A 522 52.93 -12.05 -39.10
N ASN A 523 53.67 -13.01 -39.66
CA ASN A 523 53.43 -14.45 -39.51
C ASN A 523 53.05 -14.80 -38.05
N VAL A 524 51.81 -15.25 -37.83
CA VAL A 524 51.43 -16.01 -36.63
C VAL A 524 50.70 -17.26 -37.09
N SER A 525 51.48 -18.24 -37.52
CA SER A 525 51.04 -19.63 -37.58
C SER A 525 51.30 -20.23 -36.20
N ILE A 526 50.36 -20.06 -35.27
CA ILE A 526 50.38 -20.75 -33.98
C ILE A 526 49.00 -21.39 -33.82
N LEU A 527 48.89 -22.63 -34.27
CA LEU A 527 47.91 -23.57 -33.75
C LEU A 527 48.68 -24.48 -32.78
N PRO A 528 48.35 -24.50 -31.48
CA PRO A 528 48.81 -25.57 -30.59
C PRO A 528 48.02 -26.83 -30.93
N ASP A 529 48.74 -27.92 -31.18
CA ASP A 529 48.19 -29.26 -31.28
C ASP A 529 47.61 -29.68 -29.91
N SER A 530 46.55 -30.48 -29.97
CA SER A 530 45.70 -30.88 -28.86
C SER A 530 46.40 -31.86 -27.93
N SER A 531 47.27 -31.37 -27.04
CA SER A 531 47.65 -32.05 -25.81
C SER A 531 48.58 -31.18 -24.97
N THR A 532 48.08 -30.65 -23.85
CA THR A 532 48.69 -30.69 -22.51
C THR A 532 47.98 -29.70 -21.60
N ASP A 533 47.49 -30.22 -20.47
CA ASP A 533 47.00 -29.50 -19.31
C ASP A 533 48.03 -28.47 -18.79
N ASP A 534 47.50 -27.44 -18.14
CA ASP A 534 48.16 -26.30 -17.47
C ASP A 534 48.52 -25.09 -18.35
N ILE A 535 47.50 -24.29 -18.68
CA ILE A 535 47.67 -22.93 -19.23
C ILE A 535 47.44 -21.90 -18.12
N ASP A 536 48.48 -21.12 -17.82
CA ASP A 536 48.42 -19.95 -16.93
C ASP A 536 47.39 -18.92 -17.41
N SER A 537 46.62 -18.34 -16.48
CA SER A 537 45.53 -17.39 -16.76
C SER A 537 45.97 -16.13 -17.55
N ARG A 538 47.26 -15.81 -17.57
CA ARG A 538 47.84 -14.72 -18.38
C ARG A 538 48.07 -15.09 -19.84
N ASP A 539 48.35 -16.36 -20.14
CA ASP A 539 48.46 -16.84 -21.51
C ASP A 539 47.07 -17.08 -22.13
N LEU A 540 46.07 -17.44 -21.32
CA LEU A 540 44.67 -17.43 -21.76
C LEU A 540 44.21 -16.04 -22.24
N LEU A 541 44.60 -14.96 -21.54
CA LEU A 541 44.24 -13.58 -21.90
C LEU A 541 44.92 -13.10 -23.20
N LYS A 542 46.16 -13.55 -23.45
CA LYS A 542 46.87 -13.32 -24.73
C LYS A 542 46.27 -14.14 -25.86
N ILE A 543 45.84 -15.38 -25.59
CA ILE A 543 45.12 -16.20 -26.56
C ILE A 543 43.75 -15.57 -26.87
N CYS A 544 43.05 -14.96 -25.91
CA CYS A 544 41.78 -14.28 -26.19
C CYS A 544 41.93 -13.03 -27.07
N SER A 545 42.96 -12.21 -26.85
CA SER A 545 43.25 -11.05 -27.72
C SER A 545 43.80 -11.49 -29.09
N ALA A 546 44.58 -12.58 -29.13
CA ALA A 546 45.00 -13.23 -30.36
C ALA A 546 43.81 -13.91 -31.07
N ALA A 547 42.84 -14.47 -30.35
CA ALA A 547 41.69 -15.18 -30.91
C ALA A 547 40.80 -14.22 -31.69
N ALA A 548 40.53 -13.03 -31.17
CA ALA A 548 39.80 -12.00 -31.92
C ALA A 548 40.51 -11.60 -33.24
N SER A 549 41.84 -11.47 -33.20
CA SER A 549 42.67 -11.18 -34.40
C SER A 549 42.72 -12.37 -35.37
N VAL A 550 42.80 -13.59 -34.87
CA VAL A 550 42.79 -14.84 -35.64
C VAL A 550 41.42 -15.07 -36.27
N ILE A 551 40.33 -14.72 -35.58
CA ILE A 551 38.97 -14.76 -36.13
C ILE A 551 38.84 -13.76 -37.28
N ASP A 552 39.20 -12.49 -37.05
CA ASP A 552 39.16 -11.42 -38.05
C ASP A 552 39.98 -11.77 -39.32
N LYS A 553 41.18 -12.36 -39.16
CA LYS A 553 42.08 -12.68 -40.28
C LYS A 553 41.75 -14.01 -40.97
N ASN A 554 41.55 -15.09 -40.21
CA ASN A 554 41.53 -16.46 -40.74
C ASN A 554 40.13 -17.11 -40.80
N LEU A 555 39.12 -16.58 -40.11
CA LEU A 555 37.75 -17.13 -40.09
C LEU A 555 36.73 -16.21 -40.77
N VAL A 556 37.02 -14.91 -40.84
CA VAL A 556 36.14 -13.90 -41.42
C VAL A 556 36.50 -13.58 -42.88
N THR A 557 37.77 -13.51 -43.27
CA THR A 557 38.17 -13.10 -44.64
C THR A 557 38.45 -14.26 -45.60
N PHE A 558 38.09 -14.09 -46.87
CA PHE A 558 38.37 -15.03 -47.97
C PHE A 558 38.66 -14.26 -49.26
N LYS A 559 39.48 -14.84 -50.15
CA LYS A 559 39.93 -14.22 -51.40
C LYS A 559 39.32 -14.85 -52.66
N SER A 560 38.99 -16.15 -52.57
CA SER A 560 38.37 -16.94 -53.64
C SER A 560 37.22 -17.81 -53.08
N ILE A 561 36.33 -18.28 -53.96
CA ILE A 561 35.27 -19.24 -53.62
C ILE A 561 35.85 -20.55 -53.04
N SER A 562 37.02 -20.98 -53.52
CA SER A 562 37.75 -22.13 -52.97
C SER A 562 38.20 -21.90 -51.51
N ASP A 563 38.62 -20.68 -51.20
CA ASP A 563 39.07 -20.30 -49.86
C ASP A 563 37.88 -20.21 -48.91
N LEU A 564 36.75 -19.66 -49.38
CA LEU A 564 35.49 -19.67 -48.63
C LEU A 564 35.00 -21.09 -48.34
N GLN A 565 35.12 -22.02 -49.29
CA GLN A 565 34.74 -23.43 -49.08
C GLN A 565 35.63 -24.11 -48.02
N THR A 566 36.94 -23.90 -48.06
CA THR A 566 37.86 -24.44 -47.06
C THR A 566 37.68 -23.80 -45.68
N GLN A 567 37.39 -22.50 -45.64
CA GLN A 567 37.07 -21.79 -44.40
C GLN A 567 35.74 -22.25 -43.80
N ASN A 568 34.69 -22.45 -44.61
CA ASN A 568 33.42 -23.03 -44.15
C ASN A 568 33.59 -24.46 -43.62
N ALA A 569 34.43 -25.28 -44.26
CA ALA A 569 34.75 -26.62 -43.75
C ALA A 569 35.44 -26.57 -42.38
N ARG A 570 36.37 -25.63 -42.17
CA ARG A 570 37.02 -25.39 -40.88
C ARG A 570 36.05 -24.84 -39.83
N LEU A 571 35.22 -23.86 -40.18
CA LEU A 571 34.17 -23.31 -39.31
C LEU A 571 33.19 -24.38 -38.84
N LEU A 572 32.79 -25.30 -39.72
CA LEU A 572 31.92 -26.41 -39.36
C LEU A 572 32.56 -27.38 -38.37
N LEU A 573 33.87 -27.61 -38.44
CA LEU A 573 34.58 -28.43 -37.46
C LEU A 573 34.65 -27.74 -36.10
N VAL A 574 35.03 -26.45 -36.08
CA VAL A 574 35.07 -25.66 -34.85
C VAL A 574 33.68 -25.51 -34.23
N ALA A 575 32.63 -25.33 -35.04
CA ALA A 575 31.25 -25.25 -34.56
C ALA A 575 30.77 -26.57 -33.94
N ARG A 576 31.16 -27.72 -34.52
CA ARG A 576 30.85 -29.04 -33.94
C ARG A 576 31.62 -29.28 -32.64
N ASP A 577 32.88 -28.89 -32.58
CA ASP A 577 33.70 -29.02 -31.37
C ASP A 577 33.19 -28.12 -30.23
N LEU A 578 32.88 -26.85 -30.53
CA LEU A 578 32.24 -25.93 -29.58
C LEU A 578 30.86 -26.43 -29.14
N ALA A 579 30.06 -27.02 -30.03
CA ALA A 579 28.79 -27.63 -29.65
C ALA A 579 28.98 -28.80 -28.67
N SER A 580 29.96 -29.69 -28.92
CA SER A 580 30.29 -30.78 -28.00
C SER A 580 30.81 -30.28 -26.65
N GLN A 581 31.63 -29.22 -26.65
CA GLN A 581 32.12 -28.60 -25.42
C GLN A 581 30.99 -27.92 -24.63
N LEU A 582 30.05 -27.26 -25.32
CA LEU A 582 28.87 -26.66 -24.69
C LEU A 582 27.96 -27.72 -24.10
N GLU A 583 27.68 -28.83 -24.80
CA GLU A 583 26.90 -29.95 -24.25
C GLU A 583 27.55 -30.55 -23.00
N ALA A 584 28.88 -30.75 -23.02
CA ALA A 584 29.62 -31.23 -21.86
C ALA A 584 29.56 -30.24 -20.68
N HIS A 585 29.69 -28.94 -20.95
CA HIS A 585 29.59 -27.89 -19.94
C HIS A 585 28.16 -27.76 -19.38
N GLU A 586 27.13 -27.85 -20.22
CA GLU A 586 25.73 -27.86 -19.78
C GLU A 586 25.44 -29.08 -18.89
N SER A 587 25.93 -30.26 -19.24
CA SER A 587 25.81 -31.46 -18.40
C SER A 587 26.54 -31.31 -17.05
N SER A 588 27.74 -30.73 -17.05
CA SER A 588 28.46 -30.44 -15.80
C SER A 588 27.74 -29.41 -14.94
N LYS A 589 27.19 -28.36 -15.56
CA LYS A 589 26.40 -27.35 -14.87
C LYS A 589 25.12 -27.94 -14.27
N GLU A 590 24.40 -28.79 -15.01
CA GLU A 590 23.23 -29.49 -14.50
C GLU A 590 23.58 -30.37 -13.29
N SER A 591 24.73 -31.06 -13.34
CA SER A 591 25.23 -31.80 -12.18
C SER A 591 25.54 -30.91 -10.97
N LEU A 592 26.11 -29.72 -11.20
CA LEU A 592 26.38 -28.75 -10.13
C LEU A 592 25.09 -28.15 -9.56
N ASP A 593 24.13 -27.79 -10.41
CA ASP A 593 22.84 -27.26 -9.99
C ASP A 593 22.05 -28.30 -9.16
N ASN A 594 22.11 -29.57 -9.57
CA ASN A 594 21.56 -30.69 -8.78
C ASN A 594 22.23 -30.81 -7.41
N HIS A 595 23.56 -30.69 -7.36
CA HIS A 595 24.30 -30.74 -6.09
C HIS A 595 24.00 -29.56 -5.18
N VAL A 596 23.89 -28.35 -5.74
CA VAL A 596 23.49 -27.14 -5.01
C VAL A 596 22.08 -27.31 -4.46
N SER A 597 21.13 -27.80 -5.27
CA SER A 597 19.76 -28.08 -4.80
C SER A 597 19.72 -29.08 -3.65
N GLU A 598 20.54 -30.14 -3.71
CA GLU A 598 20.65 -31.12 -2.62
C GLU A 598 21.21 -30.48 -1.33
N ILE A 599 22.24 -29.63 -1.44
CA ILE A 599 22.78 -28.90 -0.29
C ILE A 599 21.74 -27.94 0.29
N THR A 600 21.03 -27.19 -0.56
CA THR A 600 19.98 -26.26 -0.11
C THR A 600 18.88 -27.01 0.64
N ALA A 601 18.41 -28.16 0.12
CA ALA A 601 17.43 -28.98 0.81
C ALA A 601 17.94 -29.48 2.19
N LYS A 602 19.21 -29.87 2.28
CA LYS A 602 19.84 -30.25 3.57
C LYS A 602 19.91 -29.06 4.53
N VAL A 603 20.25 -27.87 4.05
CA VAL A 603 20.27 -26.64 4.84
C VAL A 603 18.87 -26.31 5.36
N ASP A 604 17.84 -26.42 4.52
CA ASP A 604 16.45 -26.16 4.91
C ASP A 604 15.99 -27.13 6.00
N VAL A 605 16.28 -28.43 5.85
CA VAL A 605 15.96 -29.43 6.88
C VAL A 605 16.67 -29.12 8.21
N LEU A 606 17.98 -28.87 8.16
CA LEU A 606 18.75 -28.53 9.37
C LEU A 606 18.27 -27.22 10.01
N SER A 607 17.87 -26.23 9.21
CA SER A 607 17.32 -24.98 9.71
C SER A 607 15.97 -25.19 10.41
N GLY A 608 15.12 -26.06 9.85
CA GLY A 608 13.86 -26.47 10.46
C GLY A 608 14.07 -27.20 11.80
N GLU A 609 15.04 -28.11 11.86
CA GLU A 609 15.42 -28.81 13.10
C GLU A 609 15.93 -27.83 14.18
N VAL A 610 16.74 -26.84 13.79
CA VAL A 610 17.21 -25.78 14.71
C VAL A 610 16.05 -24.94 15.24
N GLU A 611 15.06 -24.62 14.40
CA GLU A 611 13.90 -23.84 14.82
C GLU A 611 13.00 -24.63 15.78
N VAL A 612 12.78 -25.91 15.51
CA VAL A 612 12.07 -26.81 16.45
C VAL A 612 12.80 -26.89 17.79
N ALA A 613 14.13 -27.02 17.78
CA ALA A 613 14.93 -27.02 19.00
C ALA A 613 14.84 -25.69 19.76
N ARG A 614 14.80 -24.55 19.05
CA ARG A 614 14.60 -23.22 19.65
C ARG A 614 13.23 -23.08 20.29
N LEU A 615 12.18 -23.51 19.61
CA LEU A 615 10.81 -23.47 20.14
C LEU A 615 10.69 -24.34 21.39
N SER A 616 11.23 -25.57 21.36
CA SER A 616 11.26 -26.46 22.53
C SER A 616 12.06 -25.86 23.70
N ALA A 617 13.22 -25.22 23.43
CA ALA A 617 13.98 -24.54 24.46
C ALA A 617 13.25 -23.31 25.04
N SER A 618 12.48 -22.59 24.21
CA SER A 618 11.64 -21.48 24.65
C SER A 618 10.51 -21.95 25.57
N GLU A 619 9.83 -23.03 25.19
CA GLU A 619 8.78 -23.66 25.98
C GLU A 619 9.31 -24.12 27.35
N ALA A 620 10.43 -24.85 27.37
CA ALA A 620 11.08 -25.29 28.61
C ALA A 620 11.49 -24.11 29.52
N ARG A 621 11.98 -23.00 28.95
CA ARG A 621 12.25 -21.76 29.70
C ARG A 621 10.97 -21.16 30.27
N SER A 622 9.85 -21.21 29.53
CA SER A 622 8.56 -20.72 30.01
C SER A 622 8.04 -21.54 31.18
N GLU A 623 8.14 -22.87 31.10
CA GLU A 623 7.76 -23.80 32.17
C GLU A 623 8.63 -23.59 33.42
N THR A 624 9.94 -23.41 33.24
CA THR A 624 10.86 -23.14 34.35
C THR A 624 10.51 -21.82 35.06
N LYS A 625 10.15 -20.78 34.31
CA LYS A 625 9.66 -19.50 34.88
C LYS A 625 8.36 -19.68 35.65
N LEU A 626 7.42 -20.50 35.15
CA LEU A 626 6.18 -20.84 35.87
C LEU A 626 6.47 -21.60 37.17
N ALA A 627 7.38 -22.59 37.13
CA ALA A 627 7.80 -23.34 38.31
C ALA A 627 8.47 -22.42 39.36
N CYS A 628 9.33 -21.49 38.93
CA CYS A 628 9.92 -20.49 39.84
C CYS A 628 8.84 -19.60 40.49
N ARG A 629 7.86 -19.12 39.71
CA ARG A 629 6.73 -18.32 40.26
C ARG A 629 5.91 -19.12 41.27
N GLN A 630 5.61 -20.39 41.00
CA GLN A 630 4.91 -21.26 41.93
C GLN A 630 5.74 -21.49 43.20
N ARG A 631 7.03 -21.80 43.06
CA ARG A 631 7.97 -21.93 44.19
C ARG A 631 7.97 -20.67 45.06
N ASP A 632 8.07 -19.49 44.44
CA ASP A 632 8.12 -18.22 45.16
C ASP A 632 6.78 -17.89 45.83
N LEU A 633 5.65 -18.23 45.20
CA LEU A 633 4.32 -18.15 45.81
C LEU A 633 4.21 -19.06 47.04
N TYR A 634 4.62 -20.33 46.94
CA TYR A 634 4.63 -21.26 48.07
C TYR A 634 5.59 -20.80 49.18
N LYS A 635 6.77 -20.28 48.83
CA LYS A 635 7.72 -19.69 49.77
C LYS A 635 7.08 -18.53 50.53
N ASN A 636 6.40 -17.62 49.83
CA ASN A 636 5.69 -16.50 50.44
C ASN A 636 4.51 -16.96 51.32
N LEU A 637 3.79 -18.00 50.92
CA LEU A 637 2.70 -18.58 51.71
C LEU A 637 3.22 -19.21 53.01
N LEU A 638 4.31 -19.97 52.94
CA LEU A 638 4.96 -20.60 54.10
C LEU A 638 5.54 -19.54 55.07
N LEU A 639 6.16 -18.49 54.54
CA LEU A 639 6.62 -17.34 55.34
C LEU A 639 5.45 -16.64 56.04
N ARG A 640 4.31 -16.46 55.35
CA ARG A 640 3.10 -15.87 55.94
C ARG A 640 2.49 -16.72 57.06
N HIS A 641 2.68 -18.04 57.01
CA HIS A 641 2.21 -18.98 58.03
C HIS A 641 3.27 -19.32 59.10
N ALA A 642 4.42 -18.63 59.12
CA ALA A 642 5.50 -18.77 60.11
C ALA A 642 6.05 -20.20 60.28
N ILE A 643 6.01 -21.02 59.22
CA ILE A 643 6.61 -22.35 59.19
C ILE A 643 8.10 -22.20 58.81
N PRO A 644 9.06 -22.64 59.64
CA PRO A 644 10.49 -22.53 59.32
C PRO A 644 10.83 -23.34 58.06
N LEU A 645 11.40 -22.67 57.06
CA LEU A 645 11.95 -23.34 55.87
C LEU A 645 13.34 -23.91 56.22
N PRO A 646 13.68 -25.14 55.78
CA PRO A 646 15.04 -25.67 55.92
C PRO A 646 16.03 -24.76 55.20
N ASP A 647 17.08 -24.35 55.91
CA ASP A 647 18.17 -23.53 55.37
C ASP A 647 18.99 -24.39 54.39
N LEU A 648 18.75 -24.18 53.09
CA LEU A 648 19.65 -24.60 52.01
C LEU A 648 20.43 -23.37 51.58
N SER A 649 21.29 -22.89 52.47
CA SER A 649 22.39 -22.01 52.14
C SER A 649 23.53 -22.85 51.53
N HIS A 650 24.17 -22.30 50.48
CA HIS A 650 25.27 -22.83 49.65
C HIS A 650 24.90 -23.49 48.32
N SER A 651 24.59 -22.67 47.32
CA SER A 651 25.28 -22.72 46.02
C SER A 651 25.04 -21.41 45.26
N ASP A 652 26.05 -20.56 45.31
CA ASP A 652 26.42 -19.48 44.39
C ASP A 652 25.32 -18.54 43.85
N GLU A 653 25.24 -17.39 44.50
CA GLU A 653 25.05 -16.11 43.81
C GLU A 653 26.18 -15.93 42.78
N THR A 654 25.89 -16.20 41.51
CA THR A 654 26.59 -15.55 40.40
C THR A 654 25.59 -14.68 39.67
N VAL A 655 25.54 -13.43 40.11
CA VAL A 655 25.06 -12.32 39.28
C VAL A 655 26.04 -12.19 38.12
N LEU A 656 25.70 -12.75 36.96
CA LEU A 656 26.37 -12.43 35.71
C LEU A 656 25.61 -11.28 35.06
N SER A 657 26.06 -10.08 35.42
CA SER A 657 25.89 -8.87 34.62
C SER A 657 26.44 -9.13 33.23
N VAL A 658 25.57 -9.06 32.24
CA VAL A 658 25.93 -9.00 30.82
C VAL A 658 26.58 -7.64 30.60
N GLN A 659 27.91 -7.61 30.47
CA GLN A 659 28.65 -6.52 29.86
C GLN A 659 30.03 -7.06 29.42
N ASP A 660 30.18 -7.12 28.10
CA ASP A 660 31.40 -6.94 27.30
C ASP A 660 32.71 -7.48 27.87
N TYR A 661 33.09 -8.70 27.48
CA TYR A 661 34.48 -9.05 27.17
C TYR A 661 34.48 -10.13 26.08
N GLU A 662 34.54 -9.67 24.83
CA GLU A 662 35.08 -10.46 23.73
C GLU A 662 36.60 -10.59 23.88
N GLU A 663 37.13 -11.66 23.27
CA GLU A 663 38.56 -11.94 23.04
C GLU A 663 39.40 -12.41 24.25
N GLU A 664 39.47 -13.73 24.38
CA GLU A 664 40.70 -14.55 24.42
C GLU A 664 40.44 -15.78 25.30
N THR A 665 40.25 -16.93 24.65
CA THR A 665 40.54 -18.30 25.13
C THR A 665 39.73 -19.32 24.31
N ARG A 666 39.95 -19.34 23.00
CA ARG A 666 39.65 -20.51 22.16
C ARG A 666 40.96 -21.14 21.77
N GLU A 667 41.36 -22.14 22.53
CA GLU A 667 42.02 -23.38 22.09
C GLU A 667 42.56 -24.12 23.32
N LYS A 668 42.29 -25.43 23.41
CA LYS A 668 42.76 -26.40 24.44
C LYS A 668 41.84 -26.78 25.61
N SER A 669 40.51 -26.86 25.43
CA SER A 669 39.65 -27.62 26.38
C SER A 669 38.58 -28.54 25.77
N ILE A 670 38.51 -28.66 24.44
CA ILE A 670 37.34 -29.31 23.78
C ILE A 670 37.41 -30.84 23.69
N VAL A 671 38.54 -31.49 24.01
CA VAL A 671 38.67 -32.94 23.72
C VAL A 671 38.32 -33.87 24.89
N SER A 672 38.31 -33.40 26.15
CA SER A 672 38.08 -34.28 27.32
C SER A 672 36.64 -34.25 27.89
N THR A 673 35.88 -33.17 27.67
CA THR A 673 34.53 -32.99 28.24
C THR A 673 33.39 -33.55 27.39
N ASN A 674 33.66 -33.96 26.14
CA ASN A 674 32.63 -34.46 25.23
C ASN A 674 32.22 -35.92 25.47
N TYR A 675 33.10 -36.78 25.96
CA TYR A 675 32.75 -38.19 26.23
C TYR A 675 31.83 -38.37 27.44
N GLY A 676 32.01 -37.58 28.51
CA GLY A 676 31.17 -37.65 29.70
C GLY A 676 29.76 -37.06 29.51
N ARG A 677 29.65 -35.98 28.72
CA ARG A 677 28.34 -35.35 28.42
C ARG A 677 27.53 -36.15 27.39
N SER A 678 28.18 -36.77 26.41
CA SER A 678 27.49 -37.61 25.42
C SER A 678 26.83 -38.83 26.09
N LEU A 679 27.50 -39.51 27.04
CA LEU A 679 26.91 -40.65 27.76
C LEU A 679 25.71 -40.26 28.65
N LEU A 680 25.76 -39.09 29.31
CA LEU A 680 24.65 -38.58 30.11
C LEU A 680 23.46 -38.17 29.23
N VAL A 681 23.72 -37.53 28.09
CA VAL A 681 22.68 -37.15 27.12
C VAL A 681 22.06 -38.38 26.47
N PHE A 682 22.84 -39.40 26.09
CA PHE A 682 22.32 -40.68 25.59
C PHE A 682 21.48 -41.40 26.65
N SER A 683 21.90 -41.42 27.91
CA SER A 683 21.13 -42.04 28.98
C SER A 683 19.80 -41.32 29.24
N ILE A 684 19.80 -39.97 29.22
CA ILE A 684 18.57 -39.16 29.38
C ILE A 684 17.63 -39.32 28.18
N ILE A 685 18.16 -39.37 26.95
CA ILE A 685 17.36 -39.60 25.73
C ILE A 685 16.74 -41.00 25.75
N ILE A 686 17.49 -42.03 26.11
CA ILE A 686 16.97 -43.41 26.23
C ILE A 686 15.90 -43.49 27.33
N TYR A 687 16.11 -42.84 28.47
CA TYR A 687 15.12 -42.82 29.56
C TYR A 687 13.84 -42.07 29.16
N SER A 688 13.97 -40.96 28.42
CA SER A 688 12.83 -40.20 27.89
C SER A 688 12.05 -40.99 26.84
N GLN A 689 12.75 -41.65 25.90
CA GLN A 689 12.14 -42.54 24.91
C GLN A 689 11.44 -43.75 25.54
N MET A 690 12.03 -44.39 26.56
CA MET A 690 11.37 -45.47 27.30
C MET A 690 10.11 -44.99 28.02
N LYS A 691 10.13 -43.77 28.58
CA LYS A 691 8.99 -43.18 29.29
C LYS A 691 7.85 -42.86 28.31
N ILE A 692 8.17 -42.30 27.14
CA ILE A 692 7.19 -42.03 26.06
C ILE A 692 6.57 -43.34 25.57
N TYR A 693 7.37 -44.39 25.34
CA TYR A 693 6.86 -45.71 24.98
C TYR A 693 5.95 -46.32 26.05
N LEU A 694 6.27 -46.15 27.34
CA LEU A 694 5.41 -46.59 28.44
C LEU A 694 4.08 -45.83 28.47
N TYR A 695 4.08 -44.51 28.23
CA TYR A 695 2.87 -43.70 28.18
C TYR A 695 2.00 -44.04 26.96
N GLN A 696 2.61 -44.31 25.80
CA GLN A 696 1.87 -44.77 24.62
C GLN A 696 1.29 -46.16 24.84
N MET A 697 2.03 -47.10 25.44
CA MET A 697 1.51 -48.42 25.78
C MET A 697 0.41 -48.36 26.83
N ALA A 698 0.51 -47.48 27.83
CA ALA A 698 -0.56 -47.24 28.81
C ALA A 698 -1.80 -46.60 28.16
N GLY A 699 -1.61 -45.68 27.22
CA GLY A 699 -2.70 -45.09 26.43
C GLY A 699 -3.41 -46.12 25.56
N VAL A 700 -2.67 -46.98 24.87
CA VAL A 700 -3.22 -48.10 24.10
C VAL A 700 -3.93 -49.09 25.01
N LEU A 701 -3.40 -49.39 26.20
CA LEU A 701 -4.06 -50.27 27.17
C LEU A 701 -5.36 -49.66 27.70
N ILE A 702 -5.41 -48.35 27.94
CA ILE A 702 -6.63 -47.62 28.34
C ILE A 702 -7.66 -47.60 27.22
N ILE A 703 -7.23 -47.43 25.96
CA ILE A 703 -8.10 -47.50 24.79
C ILE A 703 -8.66 -48.92 24.62
N ILE A 704 -7.83 -49.97 24.80
CA ILE A 704 -8.26 -51.37 24.75
C ILE A 704 -9.23 -51.67 25.91
N ILE A 705 -8.93 -51.22 27.13
CA ILE A 705 -9.81 -51.39 28.30
C ILE A 705 -11.15 -50.67 28.09
N ASN A 706 -11.14 -49.47 27.51
CA ASN A 706 -12.35 -48.72 27.20
C ASN A 706 -13.13 -49.36 26.03
N TYR A 707 -12.45 -49.92 25.03
CA TYR A 707 -13.06 -50.67 23.94
C TYR A 707 -13.76 -51.94 24.44
N PHE A 708 -13.13 -52.71 25.33
CA PHE A 708 -13.76 -53.87 25.98
C PHE A 708 -14.88 -53.48 26.96
N LYS A 709 -14.80 -52.32 27.63
CA LYS A 709 -15.89 -51.78 28.46
C LYS A 709 -17.10 -51.38 27.64
N TRP A 710 -16.88 -50.86 26.43
CA TRP A 710 -17.95 -50.43 25.53
C TRP A 710 -18.64 -51.61 24.83
N GLN A 711 -17.95 -52.74 24.70
CA GLN A 711 -18.49 -53.97 24.11
C GLN A 711 -19.26 -54.87 25.11
N ALA A 712 -19.20 -54.56 26.41
CA ALA A 712 -19.90 -55.26 27.49
C ALA A 712 -21.18 -54.54 27.97
N PHE A 713 -21.51 -53.40 27.35
CA PHE A 713 -22.80 -52.71 27.41
C PHE A 713 -23.55 -52.96 26.10
#